data_AF-A0A3D2VQU3-F1
#
_entry.id   AF-A0A3D2VQU3-F1
#
_cell.length_a   1.000
_cell.length_b   1.000
_cell.length_c   1.000
_cell.angle_alpha   90.00
_cell.angle_beta   90.00
_cell.angle_gamma   90.00
#
_symmetry.space_group_name_H-M   'P 1'
#
loop_
_entity.id
_entity.type
_entity.pdbx_description
1 polymer ?
#
loop_
_entity_poly.entity_id
_entity_poly.type
_entity_poly.pdbx_seq_one_letter_code
_entity_poly.pdbx_strand_id
1 'polypeptide(L)'
;MASFFNRSIFQNDSGFLRAIQRRLPLRRCPVVALGLTLLGSGLSAVAAGPGPQAVAPEAAVELFAPAPATGPQAMRAGHARIGREPVRLNRAIADLPLRAKARFSLPFGVSYELVYDGRQDHPSGNVTWSGYLREYGDDYRAVITFGEEGASGRILTPDGEFLIESDAGGEWLVDPQAAGLKPLEPGDDAVVPLPEGLQMPLLDSKRGAGAVDRGHDARAVPMAADTTSATIDVMILYTPGLASRLGSGLSARLDQLVALSNQAYRDSGIYINLRLVRSQQVNYSDTTTNDAALDALTGGSDPALAGVAGLRDTYGADLVSLVRPFNHSTSGSCGVAWIGGYGGQPISAYANYGYSVIGDGRDVNGSGYYCLDLSFVHELGHNMGSLHDRANSGGGIGAYPYSYGYGVSGTFGTVMSYLSPRIGKFSNPAITCAGGIACGVSETAANSANNALSLNNTRMAVAGFRSAPPPAPSTAYALTVTKSGSGTVTSSPTGINCGTDCGETYAGGTSVTLKAVPASGSTFSGWSGACSGTGSCQIAMSAAKSVTATFTAASTPAQTLITQYYQSILNRAPDAGGLAYWQAEIVRLEGLGVDVSEAFRVMAGQFFTSTEYLAKSASNSQYVTDIYRTFFNRAPDSSGLSYWTNQLAAGLPRSVVLFSFVFSPEFATYMQGLYGAANARAEINAVVDFYRGFFNRLPDSAGFSYWSNRFQAAQCQSAAAVSAEAESISRQFAASAEYSGRNRSSSDYVADLYYGFLRRGGDLAGFNYWVSQLNTKAQTWDQVRRSFLQSPEFQSRVRQIINQGCLN
;
A
#
# COMPACT_ATOMS: atom_id res chain seq x y z
N MET A 1 5.27 -16.85 65.10
CA MET A 1 5.76 -16.00 66.20
C MET A 1 6.48 -14.79 65.62
N ALA A 2 6.71 -13.75 66.42
CA ALA A 2 6.96 -12.40 65.92
C ALA A 2 8.41 -11.91 66.09
N SER A 3 8.88 -11.14 65.10
CA SER A 3 9.39 -9.75 65.25
C SER A 3 10.77 -9.37 65.84
N PHE A 4 11.19 -8.15 65.47
CA PHE A 4 12.12 -7.19 66.14
C PHE A 4 13.63 -7.59 66.24
N PHE A 5 14.63 -6.68 66.13
CA PHE A 5 14.80 -5.33 65.52
C PHE A 5 16.29 -4.86 65.64
N ASN A 6 16.57 -3.59 65.30
CA ASN A 6 17.76 -2.77 65.64
C ASN A 6 19.07 -3.00 64.85
N ARG A 7 19.71 -1.98 64.23
CA ARG A 7 20.33 -0.68 64.71
C ARG A 7 21.75 -0.92 65.29
N SER A 8 22.79 -0.06 65.12
CA SER A 8 22.96 1.22 64.39
C SER A 8 24.41 1.77 64.53
N ILE A 9 24.88 2.60 63.56
CA ILE A 9 25.75 3.82 63.75
C ILE A 9 27.27 3.55 64.13
N PHE A 10 28.35 4.33 63.84
CA PHE A 10 28.66 5.78 63.66
C PHE A 10 29.89 6.10 62.72
N GLN A 11 29.86 7.24 61.98
CA GLN A 11 30.86 8.37 61.83
C GLN A 11 32.38 8.17 61.53
N ASN A 12 33.19 9.12 61.00
CA ASN A 12 33.02 10.39 60.23
C ASN A 12 34.37 10.91 59.64
N ASP A 13 34.34 11.80 58.62
CA ASP A 13 35.27 12.94 58.26
C ASP A 13 35.27 13.19 56.71
N SER A 14 34.96 14.34 56.07
CA SER A 14 35.29 15.79 56.18
C SER A 14 36.51 16.22 55.31
N GLY A 15 36.57 17.30 54.49
CA GLY A 15 35.61 18.30 53.92
C GLY A 15 35.59 18.27 52.36
N PHE A 16 35.55 19.35 51.52
CA PHE A 16 35.35 20.82 51.63
C PHE A 16 34.70 21.37 50.30
N LEU A 17 34.05 22.54 50.37
CA LEU A 17 33.33 23.41 49.38
C LEU A 17 33.78 23.40 47.87
N ARG A 18 32.98 23.77 46.83
CA ARG A 18 31.85 24.75 46.74
C ARG A 18 30.98 24.61 45.44
N ALA A 19 29.65 24.79 45.60
CA ALA A 19 28.60 25.31 44.68
C ALA A 19 28.58 25.05 43.13
N ILE A 20 27.46 24.45 42.65
CA ILE A 20 26.38 25.06 41.82
C ILE A 20 25.10 24.22 42.05
N GLN A 21 23.92 24.84 42.26
CA GLN A 21 22.70 24.14 42.72
C GLN A 21 21.61 23.93 41.65
N ARG A 22 21.21 22.65 41.49
CA ARG A 22 19.85 22.05 41.61
C ARG A 22 18.66 22.74 40.90
N ARG A 23 17.97 22.07 39.94
CA ARG A 23 16.98 20.96 40.05
C ARG A 23 15.63 21.33 40.70
N LEU A 24 14.53 21.27 39.90
CA LEU A 24 13.29 20.43 40.01
C LEU A 24 12.77 20.01 41.42
N PRO A 25 11.45 19.71 41.67
CA PRO A 25 10.27 19.57 40.76
C PRO A 25 8.84 19.90 41.39
N LEU A 26 7.76 19.38 40.76
CA LEU A 26 6.46 18.83 41.31
C LEU A 26 5.18 19.71 41.57
N ARG A 27 4.14 19.39 40.74
CA ARG A 27 2.71 19.04 41.03
C ARG A 27 1.68 19.98 41.74
N ARG A 28 0.55 20.14 41.00
CA ARG A 28 -0.91 20.17 41.38
C ARG A 28 -1.58 21.46 41.94
N CYS A 29 -2.58 21.94 41.17
CA CYS A 29 -3.95 22.48 41.48
C CYS A 29 -4.22 23.33 42.75
N PRO A 30 -5.18 24.31 42.74
CA PRO A 30 -6.49 24.25 42.05
C PRO A 30 -7.04 25.59 41.46
N VAL A 31 -8.33 25.56 41.08
CA VAL A 31 -9.14 26.65 40.50
C VAL A 31 -9.82 27.51 41.57
N VAL A 32 -9.80 28.85 41.43
CA VAL A 32 -10.88 29.77 41.88
C VAL A 32 -10.99 30.92 40.86
N ALA A 33 -12.21 31.31 40.51
CA ALA A 33 -12.49 32.45 39.64
C ALA A 33 -12.85 33.70 40.45
N LEU A 34 -12.39 34.88 40.02
CA LEU A 34 -13.01 36.16 40.35
C LEU A 34 -13.03 37.02 39.08
N GLY A 35 -14.22 37.47 38.67
CA GLY A 35 -14.37 38.38 37.55
C GLY A 35 -14.28 39.83 38.01
N LEU A 36 -13.66 40.68 37.19
CA LEU A 36 -13.85 42.12 37.25
C LEU A 36 -13.97 42.66 35.83
N THR A 37 -15.04 43.40 35.56
CA THR A 37 -15.40 43.94 34.25
C THR A 37 -14.67 45.26 33.98
N LEU A 38 -14.11 45.40 32.78
CA LEU A 38 -13.78 46.70 32.20
C LEU A 38 -14.16 46.69 30.71
N LEU A 39 -14.90 47.72 30.32
CA LEU A 39 -15.42 47.93 28.96
C LEU A 39 -14.44 48.79 28.15
N GLY A 40 -14.35 48.51 26.85
CA GLY A 40 -14.23 49.57 25.84
C GLY A 40 -12.84 49.85 25.25
N SER A 41 -12.44 49.05 24.26
CA SER A 41 -11.92 49.58 22.97
C SER A 41 -11.89 48.46 21.93
N GLY A 42 -12.42 48.73 20.73
CA GLY A 42 -12.67 47.69 19.74
C GLY A 42 -11.45 47.37 18.87
N LEU A 43 -11.10 46.10 18.79
CA LEU A 43 -10.29 45.50 17.72
C LEU A 43 -10.94 44.16 17.35
N SER A 44 -11.41 44.03 16.10
CA SER A 44 -12.05 42.80 15.63
C SER A 44 -11.02 41.67 15.49
N ALA A 45 -11.34 40.50 16.04
CA ALA A 45 -10.49 39.33 15.93
C ALA A 45 -10.41 38.84 14.47
N VAL A 46 -9.19 38.72 13.94
CA VAL A 46 -8.91 37.90 12.76
C VAL A 46 -8.56 36.51 13.27
N ALA A 47 -9.41 35.53 12.98
CA ALA A 47 -9.18 34.15 13.37
C ALA A 47 -7.91 33.58 12.70
N ALA A 48 -7.19 32.72 13.41
CA ALA A 48 -6.10 31.96 12.82
C ALA A 48 -6.64 31.13 11.63
N GLY A 49 -5.93 31.18 10.50
CA GLY A 49 -6.34 30.48 9.29
C GLY A 49 -6.39 28.96 9.49
N PRO A 50 -7.22 28.24 8.72
CA PRO A 50 -7.21 26.79 8.74
C PRO A 50 -5.82 26.31 8.31
N GLY A 51 -5.21 25.44 9.13
CA GLY A 51 -4.02 24.69 8.72
C GLY A 51 -4.32 23.80 7.50
N PRO A 52 -3.28 23.16 6.91
CA PRO A 52 -3.50 22.21 5.81
C PRO A 52 -4.56 21.19 6.23
N GLN A 53 -5.59 21.03 5.39
CA GLN A 53 -6.70 20.13 5.68
C GLN A 53 -6.14 18.74 5.96
N ALA A 54 -6.50 18.19 7.12
CA ALA A 54 -6.16 16.81 7.43
C ALA A 54 -6.77 15.92 6.36
N VAL A 55 -5.92 15.18 5.65
CA VAL A 55 -6.35 14.05 4.83
C VAL A 55 -7.20 13.16 5.75
N ALA A 56 -8.40 12.80 5.30
CA ALA A 56 -9.30 11.96 6.09
C ALA A 56 -8.54 10.69 6.52
N PRO A 57 -8.66 10.23 7.79
CA PRO A 57 -7.98 9.04 8.22
C PRO A 57 -8.43 7.86 7.37
N GLU A 58 -7.46 7.21 6.73
CA GLU A 58 -7.68 5.99 5.94
C GLU A 58 -8.43 4.97 6.80
N ALA A 59 -9.66 4.64 6.39
CA ALA A 59 -10.58 3.89 7.22
C ALA A 59 -10.09 2.45 7.37
N ALA A 60 -9.77 2.05 8.61
CA ALA A 60 -9.27 0.71 8.91
C ALA A 60 -10.26 -0.37 8.45
N VAL A 61 -9.77 -1.36 7.70
CA VAL A 61 -10.58 -2.46 7.17
C VAL A 61 -10.84 -3.50 8.25
N GLU A 62 -12.10 -3.84 8.49
CA GLU A 62 -12.47 -4.84 9.50
C GLU A 62 -12.03 -6.25 9.06
N LEU A 63 -11.36 -7.00 9.95
CA LEU A 63 -10.90 -8.37 9.68
C LEU A 63 -12.08 -9.33 9.46
N PHE A 64 -13.19 -9.14 10.17
CA PHE A 64 -14.33 -10.05 10.14
C PHE A 64 -15.64 -9.32 9.84
N ALA A 65 -16.47 -9.94 9.01
CA ALA A 65 -17.89 -9.60 8.91
C ALA A 65 -18.73 -10.64 9.69
N PRO A 66 -19.90 -10.25 10.26
CA PRO A 66 -20.85 -11.21 10.79
C PRO A 66 -21.28 -12.22 9.71
N ALA A 67 -21.31 -13.51 10.04
CA ALA A 67 -21.75 -14.53 9.10
C ALA A 67 -23.24 -14.35 8.73
N PRO A 68 -23.62 -14.34 7.44
CA PRO A 68 -25.01 -14.21 7.04
C PRO A 68 -25.84 -15.43 7.49
N ALA A 69 -27.00 -15.18 8.08
CA ALA A 69 -27.88 -16.24 8.59
C ALA A 69 -28.65 -16.92 7.43
N THR A 70 -28.23 -18.12 7.02
CA THR A 70 -28.89 -18.91 5.96
C THR A 70 -29.10 -20.37 6.33
N GLY A 71 -30.29 -20.91 6.05
CA GLY A 71 -30.58 -22.35 6.12
C GLY A 71 -30.51 -22.95 7.54
N PRO A 72 -30.31 -24.29 7.67
CA PRO A 72 -30.24 -24.96 8.98
C PRO A 72 -29.06 -24.52 9.86
N GLN A 73 -28.09 -23.76 9.32
CA GLN A 73 -27.08 -23.06 10.14
C GLN A 73 -27.74 -22.02 11.07
N ALA A 74 -28.88 -21.42 10.70
CA ALA A 74 -29.61 -20.49 11.58
C ALA A 74 -30.13 -21.16 12.87
N MET A 75 -30.49 -22.45 12.83
CA MET A 75 -30.84 -23.21 14.03
C MET A 75 -29.61 -23.50 14.92
N ARG A 76 -28.40 -23.56 14.34
CA ARG A 76 -27.14 -23.66 15.11
C ARG A 76 -26.60 -22.31 15.56
N ALA A 77 -26.95 -21.20 14.90
CA ALA A 77 -26.62 -19.85 15.34
C ALA A 77 -27.34 -19.47 16.65
N GLY A 78 -28.52 -20.04 16.90
CA GLY A 78 -29.17 -20.02 18.24
C GLY A 78 -28.44 -20.84 19.32
N HIS A 79 -27.35 -21.53 18.95
CA HIS A 79 -26.44 -22.25 19.83
C HIS A 79 -25.00 -21.75 19.62
N ALA A 80 -24.79 -20.44 19.76
CA ALA A 80 -23.45 -19.90 20.02
C ALA A 80 -22.85 -20.67 21.21
N ARG A 81 -21.83 -21.49 20.95
CA ARG A 81 -21.09 -22.16 22.02
C ARG A 81 -20.18 -21.11 22.64
N ILE A 82 -20.11 -21.06 23.97
CA ILE A 82 -19.30 -20.07 24.68
C ILE A 82 -17.86 -20.14 24.12
N GLY A 83 -17.33 -18.99 23.69
CA GLY A 83 -16.01 -18.86 23.07
C GLY A 83 -15.85 -19.44 21.66
N ARG A 84 -16.93 -19.69 20.90
CA ARG A 84 -16.83 -20.04 19.46
C ARG A 84 -17.94 -19.38 18.64
N GLU A 85 -17.54 -18.42 17.82
CA GLU A 85 -18.44 -17.49 17.12
C GLU A 85 -18.34 -17.65 15.60
N PRO A 86 -19.47 -17.71 14.87
CA PRO A 86 -19.45 -17.82 13.41
C PRO A 86 -19.08 -16.48 12.77
N VAL A 87 -18.02 -16.46 11.97
CA VAL A 87 -17.51 -15.25 11.31
C VAL A 87 -17.39 -15.44 9.81
N ARG A 88 -17.09 -14.36 9.10
CA ARG A 88 -16.56 -14.38 7.72
C ARG A 88 -15.27 -13.58 7.71
N LEU A 89 -14.15 -14.21 7.38
CA LEU A 89 -12.89 -13.48 7.20
C LEU A 89 -12.99 -12.60 5.95
N ASN A 90 -12.72 -11.30 6.13
CA ASN A 90 -12.71 -10.32 5.06
C ASN A 90 -11.46 -10.49 4.19
N ARG A 91 -11.58 -11.28 3.12
CA ARG A 91 -10.46 -11.62 2.24
C ARG A 91 -9.81 -10.41 1.53
N ALA A 92 -10.48 -9.26 1.48
CA ALA A 92 -9.90 -8.02 0.95
C ALA A 92 -8.70 -7.50 1.76
N ILE A 93 -8.46 -8.00 2.98
CA ILE A 93 -7.25 -7.67 3.74
C ILE A 93 -5.96 -8.10 3.03
N ALA A 94 -6.01 -9.10 2.13
CA ALA A 94 -4.86 -9.56 1.34
C ALA A 94 -4.29 -8.48 0.40
N ASP A 95 -5.12 -7.52 -0.03
CA ASP A 95 -4.79 -6.52 -1.04
C ASP A 95 -4.57 -5.13 -0.43
N LEU A 96 -4.50 -5.04 0.90
CA LEU A 96 -4.11 -3.83 1.61
C LEU A 96 -2.67 -3.43 1.24
N PRO A 97 -2.37 -2.12 1.07
CA PRO A 97 -0.99 -1.66 0.92
C PRO A 97 -0.23 -1.82 2.24
N LEU A 98 1.08 -2.13 2.18
CA LEU A 98 1.91 -2.29 3.38
C LEU A 98 1.77 -1.09 4.33
N ARG A 99 1.64 -1.38 5.64
CA ARG A 99 1.34 -0.44 6.73
C ARG A 99 -0.08 0.13 6.77
N ALA A 100 -0.99 -0.32 5.90
CA ALA A 100 -2.41 -0.02 6.05
C ALA A 100 -2.95 -0.55 7.38
N LYS A 101 -4.06 0.05 7.81
CA LYS A 101 -4.75 -0.28 9.05
C LYS A 101 -5.82 -1.32 8.81
N ALA A 102 -5.84 -2.35 9.66
CA ALA A 102 -6.97 -3.24 9.83
C ALA A 102 -7.58 -3.08 11.24
N ARG A 103 -8.81 -3.53 11.45
CA ARG A 103 -9.46 -3.57 12.76
C ARG A 103 -9.93 -4.98 13.10
N PHE A 104 -9.68 -5.40 14.34
CA PHE A 104 -10.23 -6.61 14.93
C PHE A 104 -11.20 -6.21 16.04
N SER A 105 -12.49 -6.23 15.76
CA SER A 105 -13.54 -5.98 16.76
C SER A 105 -14.07 -7.29 17.35
N LEU A 106 -14.08 -7.38 18.67
CA LEU A 106 -14.69 -8.45 19.44
C LEU A 106 -16.17 -8.13 19.73
N PRO A 107 -17.09 -9.12 19.79
CA PRO A 107 -18.53 -8.83 19.99
C PRO A 107 -18.90 -8.14 21.30
N PHE A 108 -18.00 -8.10 22.29
CA PHE A 108 -18.18 -7.34 23.54
C PHE A 108 -17.75 -5.85 23.43
N GLY A 109 -17.42 -5.36 22.23
CA GLY A 109 -17.15 -3.94 21.96
C GLY A 109 -15.69 -3.50 22.15
N VAL A 110 -14.80 -4.41 22.55
CA VAL A 110 -13.35 -4.19 22.46
C VAL A 110 -12.94 -4.23 20.98
N SER A 111 -12.11 -3.30 20.54
CA SER A 111 -11.55 -3.33 19.19
C SER A 111 -10.08 -2.96 19.18
N TYR A 112 -9.31 -3.69 18.38
CA TYR A 112 -7.87 -3.50 18.22
C TYR A 112 -7.57 -2.99 16.81
N GLU A 113 -6.73 -1.95 16.69
CA GLU A 113 -6.18 -1.51 15.41
C GLU A 113 -4.89 -2.29 15.12
N LEU A 114 -4.82 -2.94 13.96
CA LEU A 114 -3.66 -3.68 13.49
C LEU A 114 -2.96 -2.93 12.36
N VAL A 115 -1.64 -3.05 12.30
CA VAL A 115 -0.82 -2.62 11.18
C VAL A 115 -0.46 -3.84 10.35
N TYR A 116 -0.80 -3.83 9.07
CA TYR A 116 -0.38 -4.86 8.11
C TYR A 116 1.11 -4.71 7.78
N ASP A 117 1.89 -5.79 7.93
CA ASP A 117 3.34 -5.76 7.72
C ASP A 117 3.91 -6.87 6.82
N GLY A 118 3.14 -7.90 6.46
CA GLY A 118 3.62 -8.93 5.54
C GLY A 118 2.54 -9.80 4.88
N ARG A 119 2.81 -10.23 3.65
CA ARG A 119 2.03 -11.23 2.91
C ARG A 119 2.93 -12.36 2.43
N GLN A 120 2.42 -13.58 2.48
CA GLN A 120 3.06 -14.78 1.94
C GLN A 120 2.02 -15.55 1.11
N ASP A 121 2.25 -15.67 -0.19
CA ASP A 121 1.43 -16.51 -1.08
C ASP A 121 1.97 -17.95 -1.08
N HIS A 122 1.08 -18.94 -1.05
CA HIS A 122 1.43 -20.36 -0.94
C HIS A 122 1.18 -21.14 -2.24
N PRO A 123 1.92 -22.24 -2.51
CA PRO A 123 1.69 -23.09 -3.68
C PRO A 123 0.29 -23.71 -3.76
N SER A 124 -0.40 -23.81 -2.63
CA SER A 124 -1.81 -24.24 -2.50
C SER A 124 -2.82 -23.25 -3.10
N GLY A 125 -2.42 -21.99 -3.34
CA GLY A 125 -3.33 -20.89 -3.65
C GLY A 125 -3.83 -20.12 -2.42
N ASN A 126 -3.49 -20.56 -1.20
CA ASN A 126 -3.75 -19.79 0.01
C ASN A 126 -2.81 -18.58 0.13
N VAL A 127 -3.24 -17.58 0.91
CA VAL A 127 -2.46 -16.38 1.24
C VAL A 127 -2.41 -16.24 2.76
N THR A 128 -1.21 -16.07 3.33
CA THR A 128 -1.06 -15.57 4.70
C THR A 128 -0.95 -14.05 4.72
N TRP A 129 -1.81 -13.42 5.51
CA TRP A 129 -1.72 -12.04 5.94
C TRP A 129 -1.07 -11.99 7.34
N SER A 130 -0.11 -11.09 7.52
CA SER A 130 0.59 -10.84 8.79
C SER A 130 0.48 -9.37 9.18
N GLY A 131 0.25 -9.15 10.47
CA GLY A 131 0.22 -7.82 11.08
C GLY A 131 0.41 -7.90 12.59
N TYR A 132 0.36 -6.75 13.24
CA TYR A 132 0.51 -6.62 14.69
C TYR A 132 -0.37 -5.51 15.27
N LEU A 133 -0.73 -5.63 16.55
CA LEU A 133 -1.53 -4.64 17.26
C LEU A 133 -0.74 -3.33 17.40
N ARG A 134 -1.25 -2.24 16.81
CA ARG A 134 -0.53 -0.96 16.70
C ARG A 134 -0.03 -0.41 18.04
N GLU A 135 -0.84 -0.57 19.09
CA GLU A 135 -0.59 0.01 20.42
C GLU A 135 0.33 -0.86 21.29
N TYR A 136 0.55 -2.11 20.90
CA TYR A 136 1.28 -3.12 21.69
C TYR A 136 2.54 -3.65 20.98
N GLY A 137 2.68 -3.42 19.67
CA GLY A 137 3.85 -3.83 18.89
C GLY A 137 3.79 -5.27 18.38
N ASP A 138 4.91 -5.71 17.82
CA ASP A 138 5.10 -7.00 17.12
C ASP A 138 5.21 -8.22 18.06
N ASP A 139 5.09 -8.04 19.38
CA ASP A 139 4.85 -9.13 20.33
C ASP A 139 3.41 -9.65 20.23
N TYR A 140 2.47 -8.78 19.84
CA TYR A 140 1.03 -9.05 19.73
C TYR A 140 0.63 -9.14 18.26
N ARG A 141 0.94 -10.28 17.64
CA ARG A 141 0.71 -10.52 16.20
C ARG A 141 -0.64 -11.14 15.87
N ALA A 142 -1.09 -10.82 14.67
CA ALA A 142 -2.06 -11.57 13.91
C ALA A 142 -1.37 -12.20 12.69
N VAL A 143 -1.45 -13.53 12.57
CA VAL A 143 -0.98 -14.28 11.40
C VAL A 143 -2.14 -15.15 10.95
N ILE A 144 -2.66 -14.88 9.75
CA ILE A 144 -3.94 -15.42 9.27
C ILE A 144 -3.77 -15.92 7.84
N THR A 145 -3.96 -17.22 7.62
CA THR A 145 -3.86 -17.88 6.31
C THR A 145 -5.23 -18.26 5.79
N PHE A 146 -5.52 -17.94 4.53
CA PHE A 146 -6.84 -18.16 3.94
C PHE A 146 -6.80 -18.35 2.42
N GLY A 147 -7.81 -19.03 1.90
CA GLY A 147 -8.06 -19.22 0.48
C GLY A 147 -9.55 -19.34 0.17
N GLU A 148 -9.90 -20.00 -0.93
CA GLU A 148 -11.30 -20.28 -1.29
C GLU A 148 -11.93 -21.33 -0.35
N GLU A 149 -11.15 -22.32 0.08
CA GLU A 149 -11.63 -23.48 0.84
C GLU A 149 -11.79 -23.22 2.36
N GLY A 150 -11.08 -22.23 2.91
CA GLY A 150 -11.20 -21.86 4.32
C GLY A 150 -10.12 -20.88 4.79
N ALA A 151 -10.06 -20.70 6.11
CA ALA A 151 -9.10 -19.88 6.83
C ALA A 151 -8.63 -20.56 8.13
N SER A 152 -7.35 -20.37 8.49
CA SER A 152 -6.80 -20.67 9.80
C SER A 152 -5.86 -19.54 10.25
N GLY A 153 -5.80 -19.25 11.54
CA GLY A 153 -5.02 -18.11 12.02
C GLY A 153 -4.93 -17.98 13.54
N ARG A 154 -4.02 -17.12 13.97
CA ARG A 154 -3.75 -16.80 15.38
C ARG A 154 -3.66 -15.29 15.55
N ILE A 155 -4.36 -14.74 16.54
CA ILE A 155 -4.30 -13.33 16.93
C ILE A 155 -4.02 -13.27 18.44
N LEU A 156 -2.84 -12.79 18.84
CA LEU A 156 -2.53 -12.57 20.25
C LEU A 156 -2.87 -11.12 20.64
N THR A 157 -3.69 -10.95 21.67
CA THR A 157 -4.05 -9.66 22.27
C THR A 157 -3.73 -9.64 23.78
N PRO A 158 -3.80 -8.48 24.46
CA PRO A 158 -3.70 -8.42 25.92
C PRO A 158 -4.82 -9.16 26.68
N ASP A 159 -6.00 -9.33 26.05
CA ASP A 159 -7.14 -10.03 26.65
C ASP A 159 -7.02 -11.56 26.51
N GLY A 160 -6.31 -12.05 25.50
CA GLY A 160 -6.14 -13.47 25.24
C GLY A 160 -5.56 -13.80 23.86
N GLU A 161 -5.47 -15.08 23.57
CA GLU A 161 -5.18 -15.59 22.23
C GLU A 161 -6.50 -15.93 21.55
N PHE A 162 -6.74 -15.42 20.35
CA PHE A 162 -7.88 -15.78 19.52
C PHE A 162 -7.40 -16.62 18.35
N LEU A 163 -8.12 -17.70 18.07
CA LEU A 163 -7.83 -18.60 16.95
C LEU A 163 -8.89 -18.44 15.86
N ILE A 164 -8.48 -18.66 14.63
CA ILE A 164 -9.36 -18.75 13.46
C ILE A 164 -9.28 -20.19 12.98
N GLU A 165 -10.43 -20.84 12.90
CA GLU A 165 -10.56 -22.20 12.39
C GLU A 165 -11.65 -22.25 11.31
N SER A 166 -11.48 -23.13 10.33
CA SER A 166 -12.53 -23.49 9.39
C SER A 166 -12.80 -24.99 9.46
N ASP A 167 -14.08 -25.35 9.42
CA ASP A 167 -14.56 -26.72 9.38
C ASP A 167 -15.70 -26.84 8.34
N ALA A 168 -16.28 -28.03 8.20
CA ALA A 168 -17.42 -28.28 7.31
C ALA A 168 -18.70 -27.44 7.66
N GLY A 169 -18.72 -26.77 8.81
CA GLY A 169 -19.80 -25.87 9.24
C GLY A 169 -19.57 -24.39 8.91
N GLY A 170 -18.34 -23.96 8.61
CA GLY A 170 -18.01 -22.56 8.27
C GLY A 170 -16.66 -22.09 8.83
N GLU A 171 -16.48 -20.77 8.88
CA GLU A 171 -15.34 -20.09 9.50
C GLU A 171 -15.72 -19.64 10.92
N TRP A 172 -14.79 -19.77 11.86
CA TRP A 172 -15.03 -19.56 13.29
C TRP A 172 -13.94 -18.72 13.92
N LEU A 173 -14.34 -17.71 14.69
CA LEU A 173 -13.48 -17.07 15.67
C LEU A 173 -13.62 -17.86 16.98
N VAL A 174 -12.49 -18.33 17.52
CA VAL A 174 -12.43 -19.07 18.77
C VAL A 174 -11.74 -18.20 19.80
N ASP A 175 -12.41 -18.01 20.94
CA ASP A 175 -11.88 -17.45 22.17
C ASP A 175 -11.70 -18.64 23.14
N PRO A 176 -10.50 -19.22 23.26
CA PRO A 176 -10.23 -20.34 24.13
C PRO A 176 -10.55 -20.02 25.60
N GLN A 177 -10.24 -18.80 26.06
CA GLN A 177 -10.46 -18.37 27.44
C GLN A 177 -11.96 -18.36 27.78
N ALA A 178 -12.80 -17.76 26.94
CA ALA A 178 -14.26 -17.78 27.07
C ALA A 178 -14.83 -19.19 26.90
N ALA A 179 -14.23 -20.04 26.05
CA ALA A 179 -14.60 -21.44 25.90
C ALA A 179 -14.20 -22.32 27.11
N GLY A 180 -13.59 -21.75 28.15
CA GLY A 180 -13.11 -22.45 29.34
C GLY A 180 -11.87 -23.31 29.08
N LEU A 181 -11.19 -23.09 27.96
CA LEU A 181 -10.00 -23.82 27.55
C LEU A 181 -8.74 -23.18 28.12
N LYS A 182 -7.77 -24.03 28.46
CA LYS A 182 -6.43 -23.63 28.88
C LYS A 182 -5.40 -24.18 27.89
N PRO A 183 -4.35 -23.43 27.54
CA PRO A 183 -3.24 -24.02 26.83
C PRO A 183 -2.67 -25.14 27.70
N LEU A 184 -2.31 -26.27 27.09
CA LEU A 184 -1.50 -27.25 27.80
C LEU A 184 -0.11 -26.62 28.01
N GLU A 185 0.21 -26.37 29.28
CA GLU A 185 1.54 -25.98 29.74
C GLU A 185 2.08 -27.25 30.41
N PRO A 186 2.93 -28.04 29.72
CA PRO A 186 3.33 -29.36 30.19
C PRO A 186 4.11 -29.27 31.51
N GLY A 187 3.81 -30.18 32.44
CA GLY A 187 4.77 -30.52 33.50
C GLY A 187 5.92 -31.37 32.95
N ASP A 188 5.68 -32.07 31.84
CA ASP A 188 6.52 -33.12 31.27
C ASP A 188 6.33 -33.22 29.73
N ASP A 189 6.74 -32.25 28.90
CA ASP A 189 7.12 -32.68 27.53
C ASP A 189 8.42 -33.48 27.71
N ALA A 190 8.43 -34.68 27.17
CA ALA A 190 9.62 -35.50 27.18
C ALA A 190 10.72 -34.78 26.39
N VAL A 191 11.73 -34.29 27.10
CA VAL A 191 13.05 -33.99 26.51
C VAL A 191 13.56 -35.34 26.01
N VAL A 192 13.37 -35.64 24.71
CA VAL A 192 13.80 -36.91 24.10
C VAL A 192 15.17 -36.73 23.42
N PRO A 193 16.30 -36.93 24.15
CA PRO A 193 17.58 -37.12 23.50
C PRO A 193 17.58 -38.46 22.75
N LEU A 194 18.51 -38.63 21.81
CA LEU A 194 18.77 -39.97 21.26
C LEU A 194 19.15 -40.95 22.39
N PRO A 195 18.81 -42.24 22.28
CA PRO A 195 19.29 -43.27 23.21
C PRO A 195 20.80 -43.17 23.43
N GLU A 196 21.26 -43.37 24.67
CA GLU A 196 22.65 -43.11 25.08
C GLU A 196 23.70 -43.85 24.22
N GLY A 197 23.39 -45.05 23.74
CA GLY A 197 24.25 -45.82 22.81
C GLY A 197 24.27 -45.33 21.35
N LEU A 198 23.43 -44.36 20.99
CA LEU A 198 23.41 -43.67 19.70
C LEU A 198 23.97 -42.24 19.79
N GLN A 199 24.16 -41.70 21.00
CA GLN A 199 24.91 -40.46 21.22
C GLN A 199 26.41 -40.72 21.03
N MET A 200 27.13 -39.80 20.39
CA MET A 200 28.59 -39.91 20.34
C MET A 200 29.18 -39.67 21.74
N PRO A 201 30.20 -40.44 22.17
CA PRO A 201 30.84 -40.21 23.47
C PRO A 201 31.33 -38.76 23.58
N LEU A 202 30.83 -38.04 24.58
CA LEU A 202 31.32 -36.71 24.92
C LEU A 202 32.83 -36.81 25.18
N LEU A 203 33.64 -36.19 24.32
CA LEU A 203 35.09 -36.14 24.53
C LEU A 203 35.37 -35.31 25.78
N ASP A 204 35.68 -36.01 26.87
CA ASP A 204 35.94 -35.41 28.17
C ASP A 204 36.99 -34.30 28.03
N SER A 205 36.66 -33.11 28.53
CA SER A 205 37.38 -31.84 28.29
C SER A 205 38.75 -31.76 28.99
N LYS A 206 39.32 -32.91 29.37
CA LYS A 206 40.52 -33.08 30.20
C LYS A 206 41.55 -34.07 29.62
N ARG A 207 41.92 -33.92 28.34
CA ARG A 207 43.25 -34.33 27.85
C ARG A 207 43.63 -33.58 26.57
N GLY A 208 44.85 -33.04 26.54
CA GLY A 208 45.31 -32.16 25.47
C GLY A 208 46.09 -32.84 24.35
N ALA A 209 46.35 -32.05 23.31
CA ALA A 209 47.34 -32.25 22.25
C ALA A 209 47.24 -33.54 21.39
N GLY A 210 46.62 -33.39 20.22
CA GLY A 210 46.67 -34.37 19.12
C GLY A 210 45.92 -33.83 17.91
N ALA A 211 46.64 -33.21 16.97
CA ALA A 211 46.01 -32.55 15.83
C ALA A 211 45.47 -33.56 14.80
N VAL A 212 44.15 -33.58 14.64
CA VAL A 212 43.46 -34.05 13.43
C VAL A 212 42.57 -32.90 12.98
N ASP A 213 42.70 -32.53 11.71
CA ASP A 213 41.95 -31.42 11.11
C ASP A 213 40.43 -31.72 11.15
N ARG A 214 39.70 -31.02 12.01
CA ARG A 214 38.24 -31.08 12.12
C ARG A 214 37.68 -29.69 11.89
N GLY A 215 37.19 -29.45 10.68
CA GLY A 215 36.54 -28.20 10.31
C GLY A 215 35.25 -27.94 11.10
N HIS A 216 35.26 -26.81 11.82
CA HIS A 216 34.15 -25.85 11.93
C HIS A 216 32.91 -26.07 12.83
N ASP A 217 32.64 -27.24 13.43
CA ASP A 217 31.41 -27.41 14.26
C ASP A 217 31.56 -27.17 15.78
N ALA A 218 32.78 -26.98 16.32
CA ALA A 218 33.04 -27.04 17.77
C ALA A 218 33.49 -25.70 18.44
N ARG A 219 33.27 -24.55 17.79
CA ARG A 219 33.52 -23.23 18.40
C ARG A 219 32.26 -22.39 18.37
N ALA A 220 31.78 -21.99 19.54
CA ALA A 220 30.72 -20.98 19.66
C ALA A 220 31.17 -19.69 18.95
N VAL A 221 30.56 -19.41 17.80
CA VAL A 221 30.86 -18.21 17.01
C VAL A 221 30.23 -17.00 17.72
N PRO A 222 31.00 -15.94 18.04
CA PRO A 222 30.45 -14.73 18.64
C PRO A 222 29.63 -13.96 17.59
N MET A 223 28.30 -13.94 17.79
CA MET A 223 27.27 -13.49 16.83
C MET A 223 27.25 -14.25 15.49
N ALA A 224 26.06 -14.39 14.91
CA ALA A 224 25.90 -14.82 13.53
C ALA A 224 26.36 -13.69 12.59
N ALA A 225 27.66 -13.61 12.31
CA ALA A 225 28.22 -12.70 11.31
C ALA A 225 27.76 -13.05 9.89
N ASP A 226 27.39 -14.31 9.67
CA ASP A 226 26.75 -14.78 8.45
C ASP A 226 25.22 -14.67 8.57
N THR A 227 24.63 -13.78 7.77
CA THR A 227 23.18 -13.56 7.67
C THR A 227 22.54 -14.26 6.46
N THR A 228 23.25 -15.19 5.81
CA THR A 228 22.74 -15.93 4.64
C THR A 228 21.54 -16.79 5.02
N SER A 229 20.39 -16.56 4.40
CA SER A 229 19.18 -17.35 4.68
C SER A 229 19.32 -18.79 4.22
N ALA A 230 18.89 -19.73 5.05
CA ALA A 230 18.72 -21.13 4.70
C ALA A 230 17.24 -21.44 4.45
N THR A 231 16.96 -22.14 3.35
CA THR A 231 15.65 -22.79 3.15
C THR A 231 15.71 -24.16 3.79
N ILE A 232 14.80 -24.47 4.70
CA ILE A 232 14.66 -25.81 5.30
C ILE A 232 13.40 -26.43 4.72
N ASP A 233 13.55 -27.58 4.06
CA ASP A 233 12.45 -28.27 3.40
C ASP A 233 11.68 -29.13 4.39
N VAL A 234 10.37 -28.90 4.48
CA VAL A 234 9.48 -29.54 5.45
C VAL A 234 8.44 -30.40 4.74
N MET A 235 8.24 -31.62 5.22
CA MET A 235 7.08 -32.45 4.87
C MET A 235 6.13 -32.54 6.07
N ILE A 236 4.85 -32.22 5.85
CA ILE A 236 3.80 -32.40 6.87
C ILE A 236 2.96 -33.63 6.53
N LEU A 237 3.01 -34.62 7.40
CA LEU A 237 2.10 -35.76 7.39
C LEU A 237 0.88 -35.41 8.25
N TYR A 238 -0.30 -35.90 7.87
CA TYR A 238 -1.51 -35.72 8.66
C TYR A 238 -2.39 -36.96 8.70
N THR A 239 -3.13 -37.14 9.80
CA THR A 239 -4.02 -38.30 9.99
C THR A 239 -5.41 -38.09 9.39
N PRO A 240 -6.20 -39.17 9.18
CA PRO A 240 -7.58 -39.05 8.70
C PRO A 240 -8.48 -38.28 9.69
N GLY A 241 -8.20 -38.36 11.00
CA GLY A 241 -8.92 -37.58 12.01
C GLY A 241 -8.69 -36.08 11.89
N LEU A 242 -7.46 -35.63 11.57
CA LEU A 242 -7.18 -34.21 11.32
C LEU A 242 -7.92 -33.72 10.07
N ALA A 243 -7.84 -34.49 8.99
CA ALA A 243 -8.55 -34.18 7.73
C ALA A 243 -10.08 -34.12 7.94
N SER A 244 -10.64 -35.03 8.73
CA SER A 244 -12.07 -35.06 9.07
C SER A 244 -12.50 -33.89 9.95
N ARG A 245 -11.67 -33.47 10.92
CA ARG A 245 -11.97 -32.31 11.78
C ARG A 245 -11.97 -30.99 11.00
N LEU A 246 -10.96 -30.78 10.17
CA LEU A 246 -10.75 -29.49 9.49
C LEU A 246 -11.50 -29.38 8.16
N GLY A 247 -11.77 -30.51 7.48
CA GLY A 247 -12.45 -30.52 6.19
C GLY A 247 -11.74 -29.61 5.18
N SER A 248 -12.46 -28.64 4.62
CA SER A 248 -11.92 -27.65 3.68
C SER A 248 -10.93 -26.67 4.32
N GLY A 249 -10.91 -26.54 5.65
CA GLY A 249 -9.92 -25.76 6.39
C GLY A 249 -8.52 -26.40 6.47
N LEU A 250 -8.37 -27.68 6.09
CA LEU A 250 -7.11 -28.42 6.21
C LEU A 250 -5.96 -27.74 5.45
N SER A 251 -6.20 -27.34 4.20
CA SER A 251 -5.19 -26.68 3.34
C SER A 251 -4.65 -25.41 4.02
N ALA A 252 -5.55 -24.51 4.43
CA ALA A 252 -5.20 -23.27 5.12
C ALA A 252 -4.52 -23.51 6.48
N ARG A 253 -4.85 -24.61 7.19
CA ARG A 253 -4.19 -24.97 8.46
C ARG A 253 -2.74 -25.39 8.26
N LEU A 254 -2.45 -26.24 7.28
CA LEU A 254 -1.09 -26.72 7.05
C LEU A 254 -0.16 -25.57 6.63
N ASP A 255 -0.64 -24.67 5.76
CA ASP A 255 0.08 -23.46 5.36
C ASP A 255 0.24 -22.48 6.54
N GLN A 256 -0.77 -22.34 7.41
CA GLN A 256 -0.70 -21.51 8.62
C GLN A 256 0.42 -21.94 9.58
N LEU A 257 0.60 -23.24 9.81
CA LEU A 257 1.68 -23.74 10.68
C LEU A 257 3.06 -23.33 10.15
N VAL A 258 3.27 -23.44 8.84
CA VAL A 258 4.52 -23.05 8.16
C VAL A 258 4.70 -21.53 8.16
N ALA A 259 3.65 -20.77 7.87
CA ALA A 259 3.71 -19.30 7.83
C ALA A 259 3.92 -18.67 9.21
N LEU A 260 3.28 -19.20 10.26
CA LEU A 260 3.49 -18.78 11.64
C LEU A 260 4.93 -19.09 12.10
N SER A 261 5.48 -20.24 11.69
CA SER A 261 6.90 -20.57 11.93
C SER A 261 7.83 -19.56 11.27
N ASN A 262 7.61 -19.27 9.99
CA ASN A 262 8.41 -18.29 9.23
C ASN A 262 8.29 -16.87 9.80
N GLN A 263 7.12 -16.49 10.30
CA GLN A 263 6.94 -15.22 11.00
C GLN A 263 7.75 -15.20 12.31
N ALA A 264 7.71 -16.28 13.10
CA ALA A 264 8.48 -16.38 14.33
C ALA A 264 10.00 -16.32 14.09
N TYR A 265 10.53 -16.93 13.03
CA TYR A 265 11.94 -16.78 12.67
C TYR A 265 12.29 -15.33 12.31
N ARG A 266 11.48 -14.67 11.47
CA ARG A 266 11.68 -13.26 11.08
C ARG A 266 11.73 -12.32 12.29
N ASP A 267 10.74 -12.41 13.17
CA ASP A 267 10.63 -11.54 14.35
C ASP A 267 11.74 -11.77 15.39
N SER A 268 12.43 -12.91 15.30
CA SER A 268 13.53 -13.29 16.19
C SER A 268 14.91 -12.98 15.63
N GLY A 269 15.02 -12.49 14.39
CA GLY A 269 16.31 -12.34 13.69
C GLY A 269 16.95 -13.66 13.29
N ILE A 270 16.14 -14.67 12.94
CA ILE A 270 16.59 -16.00 12.51
C ILE A 270 16.46 -16.11 10.99
N TYR A 271 17.57 -16.45 10.32
CA TYR A 271 17.69 -16.51 8.87
C TYR A 271 17.24 -17.88 8.31
N ILE A 272 16.06 -18.34 8.73
CA ILE A 272 15.42 -19.59 8.30
C ILE A 272 14.14 -19.26 7.54
N ASN A 273 13.94 -19.93 6.41
CA ASN A 273 12.67 -19.97 5.69
C ASN A 273 12.24 -21.42 5.46
N LEU A 274 11.20 -21.87 6.15
CA LEU A 274 10.58 -23.16 5.88
C LEU A 274 9.87 -23.14 4.54
N ARG A 275 10.02 -24.22 3.77
CA ARG A 275 9.27 -24.50 2.54
C ARG A 275 8.54 -25.83 2.68
N LEU A 276 7.22 -25.82 2.56
CA LEU A 276 6.42 -27.04 2.51
C LEU A 276 6.64 -27.73 1.17
N VAL A 277 7.48 -28.77 1.15
CA VAL A 277 7.75 -29.56 -0.07
C VAL A 277 6.70 -30.65 -0.30
N ARG A 278 6.03 -31.09 0.76
CA ARG A 278 4.96 -32.09 0.67
C ARG A 278 4.00 -32.01 1.86
N SER A 279 2.70 -32.03 1.58
CA SER A 279 1.69 -32.50 2.53
C SER A 279 1.20 -33.90 2.11
N GLN A 280 0.93 -34.79 3.06
CA GLN A 280 0.51 -36.16 2.76
C GLN A 280 -0.35 -36.76 3.88
N GLN A 281 -1.55 -37.24 3.53
CA GLN A 281 -2.33 -38.05 4.47
C GLN A 281 -1.65 -39.41 4.68
N VAL A 282 -1.52 -39.82 5.93
CA VAL A 282 -1.07 -41.16 6.35
C VAL A 282 -2.15 -41.78 7.24
N ASN A 283 -2.46 -43.06 7.04
CA ASN A 283 -3.56 -43.74 7.77
C ASN A 283 -3.12 -44.23 9.17
N TYR A 284 -2.36 -43.40 9.88
CA TYR A 284 -1.88 -43.66 11.23
C TYR A 284 -2.94 -43.31 12.29
N SER A 285 -2.85 -43.91 13.48
CA SER A 285 -3.85 -43.74 14.54
C SER A 285 -3.70 -42.44 15.34
N ASP A 286 -4.85 -41.83 15.66
CA ASP A 286 -4.95 -40.67 16.55
C ASP A 286 -4.91 -41.06 18.05
N THR A 287 -4.89 -42.35 18.39
CA THR A 287 -5.03 -42.85 19.77
C THR A 287 -3.73 -43.37 20.42
N THR A 288 -2.57 -43.18 19.79
CA THR A 288 -1.26 -43.53 20.38
C THR A 288 -0.67 -42.34 21.15
N THR A 289 0.30 -42.59 22.03
CA THR A 289 1.08 -41.51 22.67
C THR A 289 1.91 -40.76 21.63
N ASN A 290 2.34 -39.54 21.96
CA ASN A 290 3.23 -38.78 21.07
C ASN A 290 4.59 -39.49 20.91
N ASP A 291 5.15 -40.06 21.98
CA ASP A 291 6.41 -40.81 21.93
C ASP A 291 6.32 -42.03 21.01
N ALA A 292 5.27 -42.85 21.16
CA ALA A 292 5.06 -44.03 20.32
C ALA A 292 4.83 -43.67 18.85
N ALA A 293 4.25 -42.49 18.58
CA ALA A 293 4.11 -41.96 17.24
C ALA A 293 5.45 -41.45 16.67
N LEU A 294 6.31 -40.83 17.50
CA LEU A 294 7.64 -40.37 17.09
C LEU A 294 8.55 -41.55 16.77
N ASP A 295 8.57 -42.58 17.63
CA ASP A 295 9.30 -43.82 17.38
C ASP A 295 8.82 -44.52 16.11
N ALA A 296 7.50 -44.64 15.92
CA ALA A 296 6.92 -45.28 14.73
C ALA A 296 7.19 -44.49 13.44
N LEU A 297 7.18 -43.15 13.50
CA LEU A 297 7.52 -42.25 12.40
C LEU A 297 9.01 -42.33 12.04
N THR A 298 9.88 -42.40 13.04
CA THR A 298 11.33 -42.43 12.88
C THR A 298 11.83 -43.77 12.36
N GLY A 299 11.32 -44.88 12.93
CA GLY A 299 11.70 -46.23 12.56
C GLY A 299 10.90 -46.84 11.41
N GLY A 300 9.79 -46.21 11.00
CA GLY A 300 8.87 -46.77 10.01
C GLY A 300 8.21 -48.08 10.48
N SER A 301 8.09 -48.29 11.79
CA SER A 301 7.68 -49.58 12.38
C SER A 301 6.18 -49.86 12.31
N ASP A 302 5.36 -48.83 12.05
CA ASP A 302 3.94 -48.96 11.76
C ASP A 302 3.71 -49.06 10.23
N PRO A 303 2.86 -49.99 9.73
CA PRO A 303 2.56 -50.12 8.30
C PRO A 303 2.06 -48.84 7.62
N ALA A 304 1.40 -47.93 8.34
CA ALA A 304 0.95 -46.64 7.81
C ALA A 304 2.08 -45.60 7.65
N LEU A 305 3.23 -45.82 8.30
CA LEU A 305 4.39 -44.93 8.31
C LEU A 305 5.63 -45.52 7.62
N ALA A 306 5.65 -46.82 7.31
CA ALA A 306 6.79 -47.51 6.69
C ALA A 306 7.32 -46.87 5.39
N GLY A 307 6.47 -46.18 4.63
CA GLY A 307 6.87 -45.45 3.40
C GLY A 307 7.45 -44.05 3.62
N VAL A 308 7.41 -43.50 4.83
CA VAL A 308 7.72 -42.09 5.10
C VAL A 308 9.17 -41.73 4.80
N ALA A 309 10.13 -42.59 5.15
CA ALA A 309 11.54 -42.33 4.86
C ALA A 309 11.79 -42.18 3.34
N GLY A 310 11.18 -43.06 2.54
CA GLY A 310 11.25 -42.96 1.07
C GLY A 310 10.58 -41.70 0.52
N LEU A 311 9.46 -41.25 1.10
CA LEU A 311 8.83 -39.97 0.74
C LEU A 311 9.74 -38.78 1.12
N ARG A 312 10.32 -38.80 2.32
CA ARG A 312 11.25 -37.77 2.81
C ARG A 312 12.44 -37.60 1.86
N ASP A 313 13.04 -38.71 1.44
CA ASP A 313 14.15 -38.71 0.47
C ASP A 313 13.68 -38.28 -0.92
N THR A 314 12.48 -38.70 -1.36
CA THR A 314 11.90 -38.35 -2.69
C THR A 314 11.59 -36.86 -2.84
N TYR A 315 11.14 -36.20 -1.78
CA TYR A 315 10.79 -34.77 -1.79
C TYR A 315 11.88 -33.88 -1.18
N GLY A 316 13.00 -34.44 -0.71
CA GLY A 316 14.10 -33.69 -0.13
C GLY A 316 13.80 -33.04 1.23
N ALA A 317 12.88 -33.59 2.01
CA ALA A 317 12.44 -32.96 3.26
C ALA A 317 13.50 -33.12 4.36
N ASP A 318 14.16 -32.02 4.70
CA ASP A 318 15.07 -31.90 5.84
C ASP A 318 14.39 -32.27 7.16
N LEU A 319 13.15 -31.80 7.38
CA LEU A 319 12.36 -32.08 8.58
C LEU A 319 10.98 -32.65 8.21
N VAL A 320 10.44 -33.54 9.05
CA VAL A 320 9.14 -34.18 8.86
C VAL A 320 8.31 -34.14 10.13
N SER A 321 7.07 -33.65 10.03
CA SER A 321 6.17 -33.50 11.17
C SER A 321 4.86 -34.27 10.92
N LEU A 322 4.44 -35.10 11.88
CA LEU A 322 3.11 -35.72 11.88
C LEU A 322 2.14 -34.89 12.71
N VAL A 323 1.14 -34.29 12.06
CA VAL A 323 0.10 -33.48 12.71
C VAL A 323 -1.19 -34.30 12.85
N ARG A 324 -1.75 -34.34 14.06
CA ARG A 324 -2.99 -35.07 14.38
C ARG A 324 -3.86 -34.30 15.36
N PRO A 325 -5.17 -34.59 15.50
CA PRO A 325 -6.01 -33.95 16.51
C PRO A 325 -5.43 -34.19 17.91
N PHE A 326 -5.37 -33.14 18.74
CA PHE A 326 -4.94 -33.31 20.12
C PHE A 326 -5.94 -34.19 20.90
N ASN A 327 -5.41 -35.21 21.59
CA ASN A 327 -6.17 -36.06 22.51
C ASN A 327 -5.43 -36.12 23.85
N HIS A 328 -5.85 -35.31 24.82
CA HIS A 328 -5.18 -35.20 26.12
C HIS A 328 -5.07 -36.55 26.85
N SER A 329 -6.04 -37.44 26.67
CA SER A 329 -6.07 -38.74 27.37
C SER A 329 -5.14 -39.81 26.79
N THR A 330 -4.69 -39.66 25.54
CA THR A 330 -3.83 -40.66 24.88
C THR A 330 -2.52 -40.09 24.36
N SER A 331 -2.50 -38.84 23.86
CA SER A 331 -1.30 -38.21 23.29
C SER A 331 -0.25 -37.85 24.34
N GLY A 332 -0.67 -37.55 25.58
CA GLY A 332 0.19 -37.15 26.69
C GLY A 332 0.58 -35.67 26.67
N SER A 333 1.03 -35.17 25.51
CA SER A 333 1.53 -33.80 25.33
C SER A 333 0.93 -33.11 24.09
N CYS A 334 1.34 -31.85 23.86
CA CYS A 334 1.02 -31.12 22.63
C CYS A 334 2.01 -31.36 21.49
N GLY A 335 3.22 -31.83 21.79
CA GLY A 335 4.17 -32.27 20.79
C GLY A 335 5.26 -33.14 21.38
N VAL A 336 6.07 -33.74 20.51
CA VAL A 336 7.35 -34.33 20.86
C VAL A 336 8.26 -34.38 19.64
N ALA A 337 9.56 -34.22 19.85
CA ALA A 337 10.57 -34.19 18.81
C ALA A 337 11.93 -34.67 19.34
N TRP A 338 12.72 -35.28 18.45
CA TRP A 338 14.14 -35.54 18.76
C TRP A 338 14.91 -34.22 18.83
N ILE A 339 15.71 -34.06 19.88
CA ILE A 339 16.48 -32.82 20.09
C ILE A 339 17.80 -32.88 19.32
N GLY A 340 17.92 -32.07 18.26
CA GLY A 340 19.10 -31.98 17.42
C GLY A 340 20.34 -31.50 18.18
N GLY A 341 21.46 -32.18 18.05
CA GLY A 341 22.71 -31.77 18.70
C GLY A 341 22.69 -31.79 20.23
N TYR A 342 21.75 -32.51 20.86
CA TYR A 342 21.64 -32.62 22.32
C TYR A 342 22.99 -32.93 22.99
N GLY A 343 23.33 -32.22 24.05
CA GLY A 343 24.62 -32.31 24.73
C GLY A 343 25.76 -31.53 24.07
N GLY A 344 25.46 -30.64 23.11
CA GLY A 344 26.47 -29.92 22.31
C GLY A 344 27.09 -30.78 21.19
N GLN A 345 26.34 -31.75 20.69
CA GLN A 345 26.75 -32.65 19.61
C GLN A 345 26.56 -31.98 18.23
N PRO A 346 27.33 -32.37 17.18
CA PRO A 346 27.14 -31.84 15.83
C PRO A 346 25.73 -32.15 15.32
N ILE A 347 24.97 -31.13 14.92
CA ILE A 347 23.58 -31.33 14.51
C ILE A 347 23.45 -32.15 13.22
N SER A 348 24.49 -32.18 12.37
CA SER A 348 24.61 -33.05 11.20
C SER A 348 24.45 -34.55 11.52
N ALA A 349 24.82 -34.99 12.73
CA ALA A 349 24.60 -36.37 13.19
C ALA A 349 23.10 -36.73 13.35
N TYR A 350 22.22 -35.73 13.42
CA TYR A 350 20.78 -35.87 13.64
C TYR A 350 19.97 -35.85 12.33
N ALA A 351 20.63 -35.89 11.17
CA ALA A 351 19.95 -35.82 9.86
C ALA A 351 18.88 -36.90 9.66
N ASN A 352 19.02 -38.08 10.27
CA ASN A 352 18.00 -39.14 10.22
C ASN A 352 16.90 -39.02 11.29
N TYR A 353 17.03 -38.08 12.22
CA TYR A 353 16.15 -37.88 13.37
C TYR A 353 15.37 -36.55 13.34
N GLY A 354 15.39 -35.83 12.21
CA GLY A 354 14.55 -34.65 11.96
C GLY A 354 13.04 -34.98 11.86
N TYR A 355 12.48 -35.56 12.91
CA TYR A 355 11.10 -36.00 13.04
C TYR A 355 10.43 -35.37 14.27
N SER A 356 9.16 -35.01 14.13
CA SER A 356 8.31 -34.48 15.20
C SER A 356 6.86 -34.96 15.08
N VAL A 357 6.13 -34.96 16.20
CA VAL A 357 4.69 -35.23 16.26
C VAL A 357 4.00 -34.07 16.96
N ILE A 358 2.90 -33.58 16.40
CA ILE A 358 2.17 -32.41 16.89
C ILE A 358 0.70 -32.79 17.12
N GLY A 359 0.21 -32.52 18.34
CA GLY A 359 -1.21 -32.46 18.66
C GLY A 359 -1.78 -31.08 18.30
N ASP A 360 -2.79 -31.04 17.44
CA ASP A 360 -3.40 -29.82 16.94
C ASP A 360 -4.68 -29.44 17.71
N GLY A 361 -4.75 -28.19 18.17
CA GLY A 361 -5.96 -27.52 18.65
C GLY A 361 -6.61 -28.10 19.91
N ARG A 362 -7.94 -27.97 20.02
CA ARG A 362 -8.71 -28.40 21.20
C ARG A 362 -8.72 -29.93 21.36
N ASP A 363 -8.60 -30.39 22.62
CA ASP A 363 -8.74 -31.80 22.97
C ASP A 363 -10.07 -32.39 22.48
N VAL A 364 -9.99 -33.46 21.69
CA VAL A 364 -11.15 -34.20 21.15
C VAL A 364 -12.05 -34.78 22.24
N ASN A 365 -11.49 -35.07 23.42
CA ASN A 365 -12.23 -35.61 24.57
C ASN A 365 -12.78 -34.53 25.52
N GLY A 366 -12.54 -33.26 25.23
CA GLY A 366 -13.16 -32.15 25.97
C GLY A 366 -12.62 -31.90 27.37
N SER A 367 -11.39 -32.31 27.68
CA SER A 367 -10.72 -32.14 29.00
C SER A 367 -10.58 -30.70 29.50
N GLY A 368 -10.85 -29.70 28.65
CA GLY A 368 -10.61 -28.28 28.93
C GLY A 368 -9.22 -27.79 28.49
N TYR A 369 -8.45 -28.63 27.79
CA TYR A 369 -7.14 -28.24 27.24
C TYR A 369 -7.18 -28.06 25.71
N TYR A 370 -6.23 -27.25 25.21
CA TYR A 370 -5.90 -27.15 23.80
C TYR A 370 -4.38 -26.97 23.60
N CYS A 371 -3.91 -27.29 22.41
CA CYS A 371 -2.54 -27.02 21.98
C CYS A 371 -2.46 -25.71 21.20
N LEU A 372 -1.46 -24.90 21.54
CA LEU A 372 -1.17 -23.65 20.83
C LEU A 372 -0.75 -23.93 19.38
N ASP A 373 -1.06 -23.01 18.47
CA ASP A 373 -0.51 -23.02 17.11
C ASP A 373 1.03 -22.98 17.07
N LEU A 374 1.66 -22.48 18.14
CA LEU A 374 3.11 -22.43 18.30
C LEU A 374 3.75 -23.81 18.56
N SER A 375 2.98 -24.86 18.88
CA SER A 375 3.54 -26.21 19.13
C SER A 375 4.33 -26.74 17.93
N PHE A 376 3.87 -26.48 16.70
CA PHE A 376 4.58 -26.91 15.49
C PHE A 376 5.99 -26.28 15.38
N VAL A 377 6.10 -24.97 15.59
CA VAL A 377 7.41 -24.28 15.56
C VAL A 377 8.27 -24.60 16.78
N HIS A 378 7.66 -24.98 17.91
CA HIS A 378 8.33 -25.50 19.10
C HIS A 378 9.06 -26.82 18.81
N GLU A 379 8.35 -27.80 18.23
CA GLU A 379 8.93 -29.10 17.87
C GLU A 379 10.02 -29.00 16.81
N LEU A 380 9.85 -28.14 15.80
CA LEU A 380 10.92 -27.85 14.85
C LEU A 380 12.11 -27.17 15.53
N GLY A 381 11.87 -26.34 16.55
CA GLY A 381 12.90 -25.77 17.43
C GLY A 381 13.73 -26.85 18.11
N HIS A 382 13.12 -27.92 18.62
CA HIS A 382 13.82 -29.10 19.14
C HIS A 382 14.61 -29.84 18.07
N ASN A 383 14.01 -30.16 16.93
CA ASN A 383 14.74 -30.81 15.82
C ASN A 383 15.98 -30.01 15.38
N MET A 384 15.95 -28.68 15.50
CA MET A 384 17.05 -27.76 15.20
C MET A 384 17.95 -27.42 16.41
N GLY A 385 17.74 -28.08 17.55
CA GLY A 385 18.63 -28.11 18.70
C GLY A 385 18.37 -27.12 19.82
N SER A 386 17.15 -26.60 19.91
CA SER A 386 16.68 -25.84 21.06
C SER A 386 16.15 -26.75 22.18
N LEU A 387 16.25 -26.28 23.42
CA LEU A 387 15.57 -26.78 24.60
C LEU A 387 14.56 -25.75 25.10
N HIS A 388 13.71 -26.17 26.04
CA HIS A 388 12.83 -25.28 26.78
C HIS A 388 13.59 -24.16 27.50
N ASP A 389 12.88 -23.22 28.12
CA ASP A 389 13.50 -22.31 29.09
C ASP A 389 14.17 -23.09 30.23
N ARG A 390 15.16 -22.48 30.87
CA ARG A 390 16.07 -23.19 31.79
C ARG A 390 15.36 -23.91 32.94
N ALA A 391 14.23 -23.40 33.43
CA ALA A 391 13.47 -24.04 34.50
C ALA A 391 12.81 -25.36 34.06
N ASN A 392 12.47 -25.46 32.78
CA ASN A 392 11.73 -26.57 32.16
C ASN A 392 12.59 -27.46 31.25
N SER A 393 13.91 -27.19 31.18
CA SER A 393 14.87 -27.83 30.26
C SER A 393 15.37 -29.23 30.68
N GLY A 394 14.92 -29.76 31.82
CA GLY A 394 15.44 -31.00 32.41
C GLY A 394 16.92 -30.95 32.84
N GLY A 395 17.57 -29.77 32.76
CA GLY A 395 19.00 -29.61 33.01
C GLY A 395 19.92 -30.03 31.85
N GLY A 396 19.34 -30.42 30.70
CA GLY A 396 20.09 -30.76 29.49
C GLY A 396 20.76 -29.55 28.84
N ILE A 397 21.58 -29.81 27.81
CA ILE A 397 22.17 -28.80 26.93
C ILE A 397 21.66 -29.08 25.51
N GLY A 398 21.26 -28.05 24.75
CA GLY A 398 20.86 -28.19 23.35
C GLY A 398 22.08 -28.32 22.42
N ALA A 399 21.96 -27.86 21.18
CA ALA A 399 23.10 -27.76 20.27
C ALA A 399 24.22 -26.84 20.80
N TYR A 400 23.88 -25.85 21.64
CA TYR A 400 24.83 -24.94 22.29
C TYR A 400 24.45 -24.64 23.75
N PRO A 401 25.39 -24.16 24.60
CA PRO A 401 25.14 -23.80 26.01
C PRO A 401 24.14 -22.65 26.25
N TYR A 402 23.62 -22.03 25.19
CA TYR A 402 22.65 -20.94 25.19
C TYR A 402 21.35 -21.28 24.45
N SER A 403 21.16 -22.52 23.99
CA SER A 403 20.01 -22.98 23.19
C SER A 403 18.70 -23.15 23.98
N TYR A 404 18.37 -22.21 24.87
CA TYR A 404 17.21 -22.28 25.76
C TYR A 404 16.18 -21.21 25.42
N GLY A 405 14.91 -21.55 25.63
CA GLY A 405 13.83 -20.58 25.72
C GLY A 405 14.06 -19.52 26.81
N TYR A 406 13.33 -18.43 26.70
CA TYR A 406 13.30 -17.34 27.68
C TYR A 406 11.87 -16.85 27.92
N GLY A 407 11.64 -16.25 29.08
CA GLY A 407 10.37 -15.60 29.40
C GLY A 407 10.44 -14.89 30.75
N VAL A 408 9.43 -14.07 31.00
CA VAL A 408 9.18 -13.40 32.27
C VAL A 408 7.75 -13.70 32.68
N SER A 409 7.57 -14.38 33.81
CA SER A 409 6.28 -14.87 34.29
C SER A 409 5.22 -13.76 34.35
N GLY A 410 4.05 -14.01 33.77
CA GLY A 410 2.96 -13.05 33.67
C GLY A 410 3.19 -11.89 32.70
N THR A 411 4.29 -11.90 31.93
CA THR A 411 4.60 -10.87 30.91
C THR A 411 4.71 -11.49 29.52
N PHE A 412 5.60 -12.47 29.33
CA PHE A 412 5.72 -13.25 28.10
C PHE A 412 6.51 -14.54 28.31
N GLY A 413 6.33 -15.52 27.42
CA GLY A 413 7.30 -16.56 27.13
C GLY A 413 7.56 -16.65 25.63
N THR A 414 8.80 -16.91 25.27
CA THR A 414 9.19 -17.20 23.87
C THR A 414 8.64 -18.55 23.42
N VAL A 415 8.74 -18.86 22.12
CA VAL A 415 8.29 -20.13 21.51
C VAL A 415 8.73 -21.34 22.35
N MET A 416 9.99 -21.37 22.79
CA MET A 416 10.56 -22.47 23.59
C MET A 416 10.38 -22.30 25.12
N SER A 417 9.38 -21.56 25.60
CA SER A 417 9.15 -21.39 27.05
C SER A 417 7.73 -21.79 27.47
N TYR A 418 7.57 -22.31 28.68
CA TYR A 418 6.26 -22.57 29.29
C TYR A 418 5.78 -21.41 30.16
N LEU A 419 6.23 -20.19 29.88
CA LEU A 419 5.71 -18.99 30.50
C LEU A 419 4.64 -18.37 29.60
N SER A 420 3.43 -18.20 30.12
CA SER A 420 2.34 -17.54 29.41
C SER A 420 2.29 -16.02 29.70
N PRO A 421 1.82 -15.19 28.74
CA PRO A 421 1.40 -15.57 27.38
C PRO A 421 2.58 -15.91 26.46
N ARG A 422 2.47 -16.98 25.67
CA ARG A 422 3.51 -17.33 24.68
C ARG A 422 3.43 -16.41 23.45
N ILE A 423 4.49 -15.65 23.21
CA ILE A 423 4.66 -14.80 22.03
C ILE A 423 5.32 -15.58 20.89
N GLY A 424 5.04 -15.17 19.65
CA GLY A 424 5.59 -15.80 18.45
C GLY A 424 7.04 -15.43 18.16
N LYS A 425 7.92 -15.39 19.18
CA LYS A 425 9.35 -15.06 19.08
C LYS A 425 10.19 -16.09 19.82
N PHE A 426 11.34 -16.44 19.29
CA PHE A 426 12.40 -17.21 19.94
C PHE A 426 13.29 -16.30 20.80
N SER A 427 14.04 -16.88 21.75
CA SER A 427 14.89 -16.07 22.62
C SER A 427 16.06 -15.43 21.85
N ASN A 428 16.17 -14.11 21.98
CA ASN A 428 17.23 -13.30 21.38
C ASN A 428 17.50 -12.06 22.28
N PRO A 429 18.68 -11.94 22.92
CA PRO A 429 19.03 -10.82 23.77
C PRO A 429 19.26 -9.49 23.02
N ALA A 430 19.35 -9.51 21.68
CA ALA A 430 19.54 -8.32 20.85
C ALA A 430 18.23 -7.61 20.45
N ILE A 431 17.07 -8.19 20.77
CA ILE A 431 15.74 -7.59 20.53
C ILE A 431 14.98 -7.42 21.85
N THR A 432 13.92 -6.62 21.82
CA THR A 432 12.96 -6.50 22.93
C THR A 432 11.71 -7.32 22.68
N CYS A 433 11.11 -7.78 23.78
CA CYS A 433 9.79 -8.40 23.84
C CYS A 433 8.92 -7.67 24.88
N ALA A 434 7.73 -8.23 25.16
CA ALA A 434 6.65 -7.52 25.85
C ALA A 434 7.10 -6.80 27.14
N GLY A 435 6.65 -5.55 27.31
CA GLY A 435 7.08 -4.66 28.38
C GLY A 435 8.43 -3.98 28.14
N GLY A 436 9.04 -4.12 26.95
CA GLY A 436 10.35 -3.54 26.61
C GLY A 436 11.53 -4.29 27.24
N ILE A 437 11.31 -5.54 27.65
CA ILE A 437 12.31 -6.41 28.27
C ILE A 437 13.16 -7.04 27.16
N ALA A 438 14.47 -7.21 27.38
CA ALA A 438 15.31 -7.95 26.44
C ALA A 438 14.78 -9.38 26.24
N CYS A 439 14.66 -9.84 25.00
CA CYS A 439 13.97 -11.09 24.69
C CYS A 439 14.83 -12.35 24.90
N GLY A 440 15.83 -12.28 25.78
CA GLY A 440 16.78 -13.36 26.01
C GLY A 440 17.88 -12.92 26.95
N VAL A 441 18.86 -13.80 27.15
CA VAL A 441 20.03 -13.54 27.97
C VAL A 441 21.27 -13.85 27.13
N SER A 442 22.24 -12.92 27.11
CA SER A 442 23.49 -13.04 26.34
C SER A 442 24.17 -14.39 26.55
N GLU A 443 24.68 -14.95 25.46
CA GLU A 443 25.46 -16.19 25.38
C GLU A 443 26.68 -16.24 26.30
N THR A 444 27.20 -15.08 26.74
CA THR A 444 28.32 -15.00 27.69
C THR A 444 27.89 -15.11 29.16
N ALA A 445 26.60 -15.12 29.46
CA ALA A 445 26.08 -15.24 30.83
C ALA A 445 25.87 -16.71 31.23
N ALA A 446 26.05 -17.02 32.52
CA ALA A 446 25.82 -18.38 33.05
C ALA A 446 24.36 -18.86 32.89
N ASN A 447 23.41 -17.93 32.84
CA ASN A 447 21.98 -18.17 32.62
C ASN A 447 21.54 -17.80 31.19
N SER A 448 22.44 -17.86 30.20
CA SER A 448 22.18 -17.51 28.79
C SER A 448 20.95 -18.19 28.18
N ALA A 449 20.26 -17.48 27.29
CA ALA A 449 19.08 -17.94 26.57
C ALA A 449 18.99 -17.16 25.25
N ASN A 450 19.46 -17.79 24.16
CA ASN A 450 19.63 -17.19 22.85
C ASN A 450 19.40 -18.27 21.75
N ASN A 451 18.15 -18.74 21.63
CA ASN A 451 17.72 -19.64 20.56
C ASN A 451 18.01 -19.05 19.18
N ALA A 452 17.93 -17.73 19.00
CA ALA A 452 18.19 -17.12 17.70
C ALA A 452 19.63 -17.35 17.21
N LEU A 453 20.63 -17.19 18.09
CA LEU A 453 22.03 -17.55 17.76
C LEU A 453 22.17 -19.07 17.53
N SER A 454 21.48 -19.89 18.32
CA SER A 454 21.52 -21.36 18.18
C SER A 454 20.99 -21.81 16.81
N LEU A 455 19.78 -21.39 16.47
CA LEU A 455 19.09 -21.75 15.23
C LEU A 455 19.80 -21.15 14.02
N ASN A 456 20.35 -19.94 14.12
CA ASN A 456 21.21 -19.41 13.08
C ASN A 456 22.46 -20.28 12.89
N ASN A 457 23.11 -20.75 13.94
CA ASN A 457 24.31 -21.58 13.80
C ASN A 457 24.00 -23.01 13.30
N THR A 458 22.78 -23.54 13.50
CA THR A 458 22.40 -24.87 13.01
C THR A 458 21.77 -24.88 11.61
N ARG A 459 21.18 -23.76 11.15
CA ARG A 459 20.35 -23.68 9.92
C ARG A 459 20.96 -24.34 8.67
N MET A 460 22.24 -24.13 8.41
CA MET A 460 22.90 -24.61 7.18
C MET A 460 23.14 -26.12 7.20
N ALA A 461 23.37 -26.70 8.39
CA ALA A 461 23.49 -28.14 8.56
C ALA A 461 22.11 -28.82 8.48
N VAL A 462 21.06 -28.19 9.03
CA VAL A 462 19.69 -28.70 8.95
C VAL A 462 19.16 -28.64 7.51
N ALA A 463 19.39 -27.56 6.78
CA ALA A 463 19.08 -27.41 5.34
C ALA A 463 19.93 -28.32 4.41
N GLY A 464 20.80 -29.16 4.99
CA GLY A 464 21.54 -30.21 4.31
C GLY A 464 21.21 -31.60 4.85
N PHE A 465 20.16 -31.76 5.66
CA PHE A 465 19.72 -33.06 6.17
C PHE A 465 19.23 -33.97 5.05
N ARG A 466 18.64 -33.40 4.00
CA ARG A 466 18.40 -34.10 2.74
C ARG A 466 18.92 -33.27 1.57
N SER A 467 19.51 -33.96 0.61
CA SER A 467 19.75 -33.34 -0.69
C SER A 467 18.40 -33.09 -1.34
N ALA A 468 18.03 -31.82 -1.51
CA ALA A 468 16.91 -31.45 -2.36
C ALA A 468 17.09 -32.14 -3.74
N PRO A 469 16.09 -32.90 -4.23
CA PRO A 469 16.13 -33.42 -5.59
C PRO A 469 16.40 -32.29 -6.58
N PRO A 470 17.05 -32.56 -7.73
CA PRO A 470 16.86 -31.69 -8.89
C PRO A 470 15.34 -31.52 -9.06
N PRO A 471 14.83 -30.28 -9.26
CA PRO A 471 13.39 -30.07 -9.33
C PRO A 471 12.82 -31.05 -10.35
N ALA A 472 11.87 -31.89 -9.90
CA ALA A 472 11.23 -32.90 -10.73
C ALA A 472 10.77 -32.24 -12.04
N PRO A 473 10.88 -32.92 -13.20
CA PRO A 473 10.60 -32.32 -14.50
C PRO A 473 9.20 -31.71 -14.47
N SER A 474 9.17 -30.39 -14.32
CA SER A 474 7.94 -29.67 -14.05
C SER A 474 7.05 -29.82 -15.27
N THR A 475 5.79 -30.22 -15.09
CA THR A 475 4.80 -30.06 -16.14
C THR A 475 4.76 -28.58 -16.48
N ALA A 476 5.36 -28.22 -17.61
CA ALA A 476 5.63 -26.84 -17.94
C ALA A 476 4.48 -26.31 -18.79
N TYR A 477 4.02 -25.10 -18.44
CA TYR A 477 2.81 -24.53 -18.99
C TYR A 477 3.14 -23.24 -19.74
N ALA A 478 2.62 -23.12 -20.95
CA ALA A 478 2.74 -21.91 -21.75
C ALA A 478 1.92 -20.77 -21.11
N LEU A 479 2.58 -19.63 -20.88
CA LEU A 479 1.95 -18.36 -20.62
C LEU A 479 2.05 -17.49 -21.87
N THR A 480 0.91 -17.14 -22.45
CA THR A 480 0.82 -16.23 -23.60
C THR A 480 0.36 -14.84 -23.16
N VAL A 481 1.03 -13.79 -23.63
CA VAL A 481 0.67 -12.40 -23.39
C VAL A 481 0.21 -11.74 -24.68
N THR A 482 -1.08 -11.43 -24.77
CA THR A 482 -1.61 -10.58 -25.84
C THR A 482 -1.40 -9.11 -25.45
N LYS A 483 -0.93 -8.29 -26.39
CA LYS A 483 -0.83 -6.84 -26.19
C LYS A 483 -1.83 -6.09 -27.06
N SER A 484 -2.69 -5.30 -26.44
CA SER A 484 -3.54 -4.31 -27.12
C SER A 484 -2.97 -2.92 -26.89
N GLY A 485 -2.72 -2.16 -27.97
CA GLY A 485 -2.15 -0.82 -27.91
C GLY A 485 -0.63 -0.74 -27.70
N SER A 486 -0.17 0.46 -27.31
CA SER A 486 1.24 0.83 -27.30
C SER A 486 1.89 0.75 -25.91
N GLY A 487 2.79 -0.21 -25.76
CA GLY A 487 3.53 -0.52 -24.54
C GLY A 487 4.35 -1.80 -24.73
N THR A 488 4.92 -2.28 -23.63
CA THR A 488 5.64 -3.56 -23.51
C THR A 488 5.22 -4.28 -22.22
N VAL A 489 5.33 -5.61 -22.20
CA VAL A 489 5.12 -6.42 -20.98
C VAL A 489 6.32 -7.31 -20.73
N THR A 490 6.89 -7.24 -19.53
CA THR A 490 8.03 -8.10 -19.13
C THR A 490 7.64 -9.04 -17.99
N SER A 491 8.21 -10.23 -17.94
CA SER A 491 7.98 -11.20 -16.84
C SER A 491 9.11 -11.25 -15.79
N SER A 492 8.75 -11.75 -14.60
CA SER A 492 9.66 -12.27 -13.58
C SER A 492 9.07 -13.58 -13.02
N PRO A 493 9.70 -14.76 -13.16
CA PRO A 493 10.99 -15.00 -13.82
C PRO A 493 11.05 -14.54 -15.28
N THR A 494 12.24 -14.21 -15.75
CA THR A 494 12.47 -13.67 -17.09
C THR A 494 12.14 -14.69 -18.17
N GLY A 495 11.47 -14.24 -19.24
CA GLY A 495 11.23 -15.03 -20.45
C GLY A 495 10.29 -14.32 -21.42
N ILE A 496 9.28 -13.59 -20.93
CA ILE A 496 8.42 -12.74 -21.75
C ILE A 496 8.99 -11.31 -21.82
N ASN A 497 9.10 -10.78 -23.03
CA ASN A 497 9.34 -9.35 -23.29
C ASN A 497 8.49 -8.91 -24.50
N CYS A 498 7.19 -8.74 -24.24
CA CYS A 498 6.14 -8.56 -25.23
C CYS A 498 6.09 -7.11 -25.75
N GLY A 499 7.22 -6.68 -26.33
CA GLY A 499 7.27 -5.85 -27.53
C GLY A 499 7.56 -6.68 -28.79
N THR A 500 8.32 -7.77 -28.65
CA THR A 500 8.66 -8.72 -29.74
C THR A 500 8.47 -10.19 -29.36
N ASP A 501 8.53 -10.54 -28.07
CA ASP A 501 8.35 -11.91 -27.59
C ASP A 501 7.26 -12.01 -26.52
N CYS A 502 6.20 -12.73 -26.83
CA CYS A 502 4.92 -12.68 -26.14
C CYS A 502 4.47 -14.04 -25.58
N GLY A 503 5.35 -15.05 -25.50
CA GLY A 503 5.00 -16.33 -24.88
C GLY A 503 6.21 -17.06 -24.33
N GLU A 504 6.06 -17.63 -23.13
CA GLU A 504 7.11 -18.43 -22.49
C GLU A 504 6.50 -19.64 -21.76
N THR A 505 7.26 -20.72 -21.66
CA THR A 505 6.90 -21.94 -20.94
C THR A 505 7.53 -21.95 -19.55
N TYR A 506 6.69 -21.86 -18.51
CA TYR A 506 7.13 -21.86 -17.12
C TYR A 506 6.86 -23.19 -16.43
N ALA A 507 7.70 -23.55 -15.47
CA ALA A 507 7.49 -24.72 -14.62
C ALA A 507 6.15 -24.65 -13.88
N GLY A 508 5.43 -25.78 -13.80
CA GLY A 508 4.24 -25.92 -12.97
C GLY A 508 4.51 -25.48 -11.52
N GLY A 509 3.63 -24.63 -10.98
CA GLY A 509 3.80 -24.01 -9.66
C GLY A 509 4.59 -22.69 -9.65
N THR A 510 5.21 -22.28 -10.76
CA THR A 510 5.89 -20.97 -10.84
C THR A 510 4.88 -19.82 -10.71
N SER A 511 5.13 -18.88 -9.80
CA SER A 511 4.43 -17.58 -9.82
C SER A 511 5.15 -16.64 -10.77
N VAL A 512 4.51 -16.30 -11.89
CA VAL A 512 5.03 -15.38 -12.90
C VAL A 512 4.41 -14.01 -12.69
N THR A 513 5.23 -13.01 -12.37
CA THR A 513 4.81 -11.60 -12.31
C THR A 513 4.98 -10.96 -13.67
N LEU A 514 3.89 -10.49 -14.28
CA LEU A 514 3.92 -9.64 -15.47
C LEU A 514 3.87 -8.15 -15.09
N LYS A 515 4.78 -7.38 -15.67
CA LYS A 515 4.87 -5.92 -15.54
C LYS A 515 4.56 -5.26 -16.88
N ALA A 516 3.46 -4.51 -16.94
CA ALA A 516 3.15 -3.65 -18.07
C ALA A 516 3.94 -2.33 -17.95
N VAL A 517 4.53 -1.89 -19.06
CA VAL A 517 5.20 -0.59 -19.20
C VAL A 517 4.58 0.12 -20.40
N PRO A 518 3.81 1.21 -20.20
CA PRO A 518 3.25 1.99 -21.30
C PRO A 518 4.35 2.59 -22.17
N ALA A 519 4.09 2.70 -23.47
CA ALA A 519 4.93 3.51 -24.35
C ALA A 519 4.67 5.01 -24.09
N SER A 520 5.55 5.87 -24.59
CA SER A 520 5.31 7.32 -24.57
C SER A 520 3.98 7.66 -25.25
N GLY A 521 3.17 8.52 -24.62
CA GLY A 521 1.82 8.84 -25.09
C GLY A 521 0.77 7.74 -24.87
N SER A 522 1.03 6.76 -24.01
CA SER A 522 0.06 5.71 -23.64
C SER A 522 -0.05 5.50 -22.13
N THR A 523 -1.20 4.99 -21.68
CA THR A 523 -1.48 4.60 -20.30
C THR A 523 -1.83 3.12 -20.25
N PHE A 524 -1.46 2.43 -19.17
CA PHE A 524 -1.90 1.06 -18.95
C PHE A 524 -3.34 1.07 -18.42
N SER A 525 -4.26 0.47 -19.17
CA SER A 525 -5.69 0.43 -18.87
C SER A 525 -6.11 -0.82 -18.10
N GLY A 526 -5.26 -1.85 -18.02
CA GLY A 526 -5.49 -3.04 -17.20
C GLY A 526 -5.23 -4.38 -17.90
N TRP A 527 -5.23 -5.43 -17.08
CA TRP A 527 -5.12 -6.82 -17.46
C TRP A 527 -6.50 -7.45 -17.70
N SER A 528 -6.55 -8.45 -18.56
CA SER A 528 -7.67 -9.41 -18.65
C SER A 528 -7.17 -10.82 -18.98
N GLY A 529 -8.04 -11.83 -18.87
CA GLY A 529 -7.65 -13.24 -18.98
C GLY A 529 -7.26 -13.82 -17.63
N ALA A 530 -6.08 -14.45 -17.50
CA ALA A 530 -5.60 -15.01 -16.24
C ALA A 530 -5.13 -13.98 -15.19
N CYS A 531 -5.25 -12.68 -15.49
CA CYS A 531 -5.10 -11.55 -14.58
C CYS A 531 -6.24 -10.55 -14.83
N SER A 532 -6.54 -9.70 -13.86
CA SER A 532 -7.54 -8.63 -13.97
C SER A 532 -7.08 -7.34 -13.27
N GLY A 533 -7.75 -6.22 -13.55
CA GLY A 533 -7.47 -4.93 -12.92
C GLY A 533 -6.18 -4.25 -13.42
N THR A 534 -5.75 -3.18 -12.75
CA THR A 534 -4.60 -2.35 -13.15
C THR A 534 -3.34 -2.56 -12.30
N GLY A 535 -3.40 -3.46 -11.31
CA GLY A 535 -2.29 -3.75 -10.39
C GLY A 535 -1.20 -4.65 -10.98
N SER A 536 -0.37 -5.21 -10.10
CA SER A 536 0.62 -6.23 -10.48
C SER A 536 -0.10 -7.52 -10.90
N CYS A 537 0.21 -8.04 -12.09
CA CYS A 537 -0.34 -9.30 -12.56
C CYS A 537 0.58 -10.44 -12.12
N GLN A 538 0.19 -11.19 -11.08
CA GLN A 538 0.85 -12.44 -10.71
C GLN A 538 0.02 -13.65 -11.16
N ILE A 539 0.70 -14.64 -11.72
CA ILE A 539 0.10 -15.81 -12.34
C ILE A 539 0.79 -17.06 -11.80
N ALA A 540 0.12 -17.79 -10.90
CA ALA A 540 0.52 -19.15 -10.55
C ALA A 540 0.29 -20.07 -11.77
N MET A 541 1.35 -20.70 -12.28
CA MET A 541 1.31 -21.53 -13.48
C MET A 541 0.86 -22.97 -13.14
N SER A 542 -0.45 -23.19 -13.10
CA SER A 542 -1.07 -24.50 -12.87
C SER A 542 -1.64 -25.17 -14.13
N ALA A 543 -1.74 -24.41 -15.22
CA ALA A 543 -2.19 -24.83 -16.54
C ALA A 543 -1.65 -23.82 -17.57
N ALA A 544 -1.79 -24.10 -18.87
CA ALA A 544 -1.53 -23.10 -19.90
C ALA A 544 -2.49 -21.91 -19.73
N LYS A 545 -1.96 -20.68 -19.77
CA LYS A 545 -2.69 -19.45 -19.42
C LYS A 545 -2.47 -18.36 -20.46
N SER A 546 -3.44 -17.47 -20.57
CA SER A 546 -3.36 -16.30 -21.47
C SER A 546 -3.76 -15.04 -20.72
N VAL A 547 -2.98 -13.98 -20.88
CA VAL A 547 -3.25 -12.65 -20.31
C VAL A 547 -3.23 -11.61 -21.42
N THR A 548 -4.16 -10.67 -21.40
CA THR A 548 -4.11 -9.49 -22.27
C THR A 548 -3.71 -8.27 -21.47
N ALA A 549 -2.69 -7.55 -21.92
CA ALA A 549 -2.34 -6.22 -21.44
C ALA A 549 -2.99 -5.17 -22.36
N THR A 550 -3.83 -4.32 -21.80
CA THR A 550 -4.46 -3.23 -22.57
C THR A 550 -3.78 -1.90 -22.27
N PHE A 551 -3.24 -1.27 -23.30
CA PHE A 551 -2.72 0.10 -23.28
C PHE A 551 -3.65 1.00 -24.10
N THR A 552 -4.09 2.09 -23.51
CA THR A 552 -4.86 3.14 -24.19
C THR A 552 -3.94 4.32 -24.52
N ALA A 553 -4.29 5.11 -25.53
CA ALA A 553 -3.60 6.38 -25.76
C ALA A 553 -3.83 7.28 -24.52
N ALA A 554 -2.75 7.88 -24.00
CA ALA A 554 -2.85 8.81 -22.90
C ALA A 554 -3.60 10.06 -23.37
N SER A 555 -4.65 10.45 -22.66
CA SER A 555 -5.39 11.66 -23.00
C SER A 555 -4.49 12.89 -22.85
N THR A 556 -4.18 13.56 -23.95
CA THR A 556 -3.35 14.77 -23.92
C THR A 556 -4.04 15.87 -23.10
N PRO A 557 -3.28 16.86 -22.57
CA PRO A 557 -3.88 18.05 -21.94
C PRO A 557 -4.91 18.71 -22.86
N ALA A 558 -4.65 18.73 -24.17
CA ALA A 558 -5.59 19.18 -25.19
C ALA A 558 -6.89 18.36 -25.21
N GLN A 559 -6.82 17.03 -25.31
CA GLN A 559 -8.00 16.17 -25.32
C GLN A 559 -8.85 16.33 -24.06
N THR A 560 -8.20 16.40 -22.90
CA THR A 560 -8.86 16.58 -21.61
C THR A 560 -9.59 17.92 -21.55
N LEU A 561 -8.90 19.02 -21.92
CA LEU A 561 -9.46 20.36 -21.82
C LEU A 561 -10.54 20.64 -22.89
N ILE A 562 -10.39 20.12 -24.11
CA ILE A 562 -11.45 20.12 -25.13
C ILE A 562 -12.69 19.41 -24.57
N THR A 563 -12.53 18.19 -24.03
CA THR A 563 -13.65 17.42 -23.47
C THR A 563 -14.31 18.16 -22.31
N GLN A 564 -13.53 18.79 -21.43
CA GLN A 564 -14.06 19.63 -20.35
C GLN A 564 -14.90 20.79 -20.89
N TYR A 565 -14.47 21.48 -21.95
CA TYR A 565 -15.20 22.63 -22.51
C TYR A 565 -16.53 22.20 -23.17
N TYR A 566 -16.54 21.09 -23.90
CA TYR A 566 -17.79 20.49 -24.40
C TYR A 566 -18.72 20.09 -23.24
N GLN A 567 -18.19 19.51 -22.16
CA GLN A 567 -19.01 19.09 -21.03
C GLN A 567 -19.52 20.27 -20.17
N SER A 568 -18.69 21.28 -19.89
CA SER A 568 -19.04 22.41 -19.03
C SER A 568 -19.93 23.44 -19.74
N ILE A 569 -19.70 23.67 -21.04
CA ILE A 569 -20.48 24.63 -21.82
C ILE A 569 -21.67 23.92 -22.48
N LEU A 570 -21.41 22.87 -23.27
CA LEU A 570 -22.44 22.22 -24.10
C LEU A 570 -23.17 21.07 -23.39
N ASN A 571 -22.67 20.56 -22.27
CA ASN A 571 -23.26 19.44 -21.50
C ASN A 571 -23.33 18.13 -22.30
N ARG A 572 -22.31 17.87 -23.12
CA ARG A 572 -22.08 16.62 -23.84
C ARG A 572 -20.59 16.38 -24.03
N ALA A 573 -20.22 15.17 -24.42
CA ALA A 573 -18.90 14.90 -24.98
C ALA A 573 -18.74 15.54 -26.38
N PRO A 574 -17.50 15.83 -26.83
CA PRO A 574 -17.24 16.13 -28.23
C PRO A 574 -17.55 14.91 -29.09
N ASP A 575 -18.13 15.16 -30.28
CA ASP A 575 -18.11 14.19 -31.36
C ASP A 575 -16.69 14.08 -31.96
N ALA A 576 -16.44 13.01 -32.73
CA ALA A 576 -15.11 12.72 -33.26
C ALA A 576 -14.57 13.83 -34.19
N GLY A 577 -15.46 14.50 -34.95
CA GLY A 577 -15.08 15.60 -35.83
C GLY A 577 -14.70 16.86 -35.06
N GLY A 578 -15.51 17.23 -34.06
CA GLY A 578 -15.24 18.35 -33.17
C GLY A 578 -13.94 18.17 -32.38
N LEU A 579 -13.70 16.98 -31.81
CA LEU A 579 -12.45 16.69 -31.10
C LEU A 579 -11.23 16.81 -32.02
N ALA A 580 -11.28 16.17 -33.20
CA ALA A 580 -10.20 16.19 -34.17
C ALA A 580 -9.90 17.61 -34.69
N TYR A 581 -10.94 18.42 -34.92
CA TYR A 581 -10.81 19.82 -35.34
C TYR A 581 -10.01 20.64 -34.32
N TRP A 582 -10.41 20.61 -33.04
CA TRP A 582 -9.73 21.40 -32.02
C TRP A 582 -8.32 20.90 -31.69
N GLN A 583 -8.08 19.58 -31.78
CA GLN A 583 -6.72 19.02 -31.67
C GLN A 583 -5.83 19.48 -32.82
N ALA A 584 -6.32 19.43 -34.06
CA ALA A 584 -5.58 19.91 -35.23
C ALA A 584 -5.31 21.41 -35.17
N GLU A 585 -6.26 22.20 -34.65
CA GLU A 585 -6.10 23.64 -34.49
C GLU A 585 -5.01 24.00 -33.45
N ILE A 586 -4.93 23.27 -32.33
CA ILE A 586 -3.85 23.44 -31.34
C ILE A 586 -2.48 23.15 -31.97
N VAL A 587 -2.33 22.01 -32.66
CA VAL A 587 -1.08 21.65 -33.37
C VAL A 587 -0.71 22.70 -34.43
N ARG A 588 -1.70 23.27 -35.12
CA ARG A 588 -1.50 24.35 -36.10
C ARG A 588 -1.01 25.63 -35.43
N LEU A 589 -1.56 26.00 -34.27
CA LEU A 589 -1.09 27.17 -33.51
C LEU A 589 0.35 27.00 -33.02
N GLU A 590 0.71 25.82 -32.50
CA GLU A 590 2.09 25.49 -32.10
C GLU A 590 3.06 25.65 -33.28
N GLY A 591 2.72 25.10 -34.45
CA GLY A 591 3.52 25.24 -35.68
C GLY A 591 3.63 26.67 -36.22
N LEU A 592 2.75 27.58 -35.79
CA LEU A 592 2.79 29.00 -36.13
C LEU A 592 3.44 29.88 -35.03
N GLY A 593 3.87 29.29 -33.91
CA GLY A 593 4.40 30.02 -32.76
C GLY A 593 3.35 30.87 -32.02
N VAL A 594 2.06 30.55 -32.19
CA VAL A 594 0.93 31.18 -31.50
C VAL A 594 0.73 30.51 -30.13
N ASP A 595 0.35 31.29 -29.12
CA ASP A 595 -0.06 30.75 -27.82
C ASP A 595 -1.31 29.85 -27.97
N VAL A 596 -1.17 28.57 -27.65
CA VAL A 596 -2.25 27.57 -27.69
C VAL A 596 -3.46 27.94 -26.81
N SER A 597 -3.30 28.82 -25.82
CA SER A 597 -4.42 29.35 -25.04
C SER A 597 -5.45 30.07 -25.92
N GLU A 598 -5.04 30.58 -27.09
CA GLU A 598 -5.92 31.24 -28.05
C GLU A 598 -6.98 30.30 -28.66
N ALA A 599 -6.66 29.01 -28.86
CA ALA A 599 -7.64 28.01 -29.26
C ALA A 599 -8.77 27.88 -28.23
N PHE A 600 -8.43 27.83 -26.94
CA PHE A 600 -9.41 27.71 -25.86
C PHE A 600 -10.23 29.00 -25.66
N ARG A 601 -9.62 30.20 -25.82
CA ARG A 601 -10.34 31.48 -25.82
C ARG A 601 -11.41 31.53 -26.92
N VAL A 602 -11.03 31.17 -28.15
CA VAL A 602 -11.94 31.15 -29.31
C VAL A 602 -13.00 30.06 -29.17
N MET A 603 -12.62 28.85 -28.74
CA MET A 603 -13.56 27.73 -28.50
C MET A 603 -14.65 28.13 -27.51
N ALA A 604 -14.29 28.71 -26.36
CA ALA A 604 -15.27 29.16 -25.38
C ALA A 604 -16.16 30.28 -25.94
N GLY A 605 -15.57 31.26 -26.65
CA GLY A 605 -16.33 32.32 -27.34
C GLY A 605 -17.38 31.73 -28.28
N GLN A 606 -16.96 30.82 -29.18
CA GLN A 606 -17.83 30.11 -30.12
C GLN A 606 -18.92 29.30 -29.42
N PHE A 607 -18.58 28.53 -28.37
CA PHE A 607 -19.54 27.66 -27.68
C PHE A 607 -20.57 28.47 -26.89
N PHE A 608 -20.16 29.49 -26.12
CA PHE A 608 -21.09 30.34 -25.36
C PHE A 608 -22.01 31.19 -26.25
N THR A 609 -21.64 31.44 -27.52
CA THR A 609 -22.51 32.09 -28.53
C THR A 609 -23.21 31.12 -29.48
N SER A 610 -22.98 29.81 -29.36
CA SER A 610 -23.56 28.81 -30.28
C SER A 610 -25.07 28.70 -30.12
N THR A 611 -25.77 28.34 -31.20
CA THR A 611 -27.21 28.04 -31.15
C THR A 611 -27.53 26.95 -30.10
N GLU A 612 -26.63 25.97 -29.92
CA GLU A 612 -26.73 24.91 -28.93
C GLU A 612 -26.71 25.45 -27.49
N TYR A 613 -25.78 26.35 -27.15
CA TYR A 613 -25.74 26.96 -25.82
C TYR A 613 -26.90 27.93 -25.60
N LEU A 614 -27.23 28.76 -26.59
CA LEU A 614 -28.32 29.73 -26.50
C LEU A 614 -29.69 29.05 -26.31
N ALA A 615 -29.91 27.88 -26.93
CA ALA A 615 -31.12 27.08 -26.73
C ALA A 615 -31.36 26.67 -25.27
N LYS A 616 -30.31 26.58 -24.45
CA LYS A 616 -30.43 26.27 -23.01
C LYS A 616 -31.13 27.36 -22.21
N SER A 617 -31.26 28.57 -22.76
CA SER A 617 -31.84 29.74 -22.07
C SER A 617 -31.20 30.00 -20.69
N ALA A 618 -29.89 29.74 -20.57
CA ALA A 618 -29.16 29.77 -19.30
C ALA A 618 -29.36 31.11 -18.57
N SER A 619 -29.73 31.08 -17.29
CA SER A 619 -29.85 32.28 -16.44
C SER A 619 -28.49 32.95 -16.24
N ASN A 620 -28.46 34.20 -15.74
CA ASN A 620 -27.19 34.86 -15.44
C ASN A 620 -26.36 34.09 -14.39
N SER A 621 -27.02 33.44 -13.42
CA SER A 621 -26.37 32.59 -12.42
C SER A 621 -25.80 31.31 -13.04
N GLN A 622 -26.55 30.66 -13.94
CA GLN A 622 -26.08 29.48 -14.66
C GLN A 622 -24.90 29.82 -15.57
N TYR A 623 -24.99 30.92 -16.33
CA TYR A 623 -23.93 31.39 -17.21
C TYR A 623 -22.60 31.64 -16.48
N VAL A 624 -22.65 32.32 -15.33
CA VAL A 624 -21.47 32.51 -14.46
C VAL A 624 -20.96 31.16 -13.95
N THR A 625 -21.84 30.26 -13.51
CA THR A 625 -21.46 28.92 -13.03
C THR A 625 -20.76 28.08 -14.10
N ASP A 626 -21.26 28.12 -15.33
CA ASP A 626 -20.67 27.41 -16.49
C ASP A 626 -19.27 27.96 -16.81
N ILE A 627 -19.07 29.29 -16.75
CA ILE A 627 -17.77 29.94 -16.91
C ILE A 627 -16.77 29.46 -15.85
N TYR A 628 -17.12 29.50 -14.54
CA TYR A 628 -16.22 29.06 -13.47
C TYR A 628 -15.83 27.57 -13.62
N ARG A 629 -16.77 26.71 -14.02
CA ARG A 629 -16.49 25.28 -14.30
C ARG A 629 -15.60 25.09 -15.53
N THR A 630 -15.78 25.91 -16.56
CA THR A 630 -15.00 25.86 -17.80
C THR A 630 -13.53 26.23 -17.56
N PHE A 631 -13.27 27.39 -16.93
CA PHE A 631 -11.92 27.94 -16.85
C PHE A 631 -11.15 27.54 -15.59
N PHE A 632 -11.84 27.24 -14.50
CA PHE A 632 -11.22 27.02 -13.18
C PHE A 632 -11.59 25.67 -12.55
N ASN A 633 -12.35 24.82 -13.25
CA ASN A 633 -12.83 23.51 -12.80
C ASN A 633 -13.48 23.50 -11.39
N ARG A 634 -14.17 24.60 -11.04
CA ARG A 634 -14.80 24.79 -9.72
C ARG A 634 -16.13 25.52 -9.83
N ALA A 635 -16.94 25.47 -8.78
CA ALA A 635 -18.08 26.37 -8.64
C ALA A 635 -17.59 27.78 -8.23
N PRO A 636 -18.34 28.85 -8.55
CA PRO A 636 -18.10 30.16 -7.95
C PRO A 636 -18.39 30.11 -6.44
N ASP A 637 -17.63 30.87 -5.66
CA ASP A 637 -18.04 31.23 -4.31
C ASP A 637 -19.23 32.22 -4.34
N SER A 638 -19.87 32.43 -3.20
CA SER A 638 -21.06 33.29 -3.09
C SER A 638 -20.79 34.75 -3.47
N SER A 639 -19.58 35.27 -3.21
CA SER A 639 -19.21 36.65 -3.51
C SER A 639 -18.96 36.86 -5.01
N GLY A 640 -18.20 35.94 -5.64
CA GLY A 640 -17.95 35.94 -7.08
C GLY A 640 -19.24 35.76 -7.88
N LEU A 641 -20.11 34.82 -7.47
CA LEU A 641 -21.41 34.63 -8.13
C LEU A 641 -22.28 35.89 -8.03
N SER A 642 -22.39 36.48 -6.84
CA SER A 642 -23.17 37.70 -6.63
C SER A 642 -22.63 38.87 -7.46
N TYR A 643 -21.31 39.08 -7.46
CA TYR A 643 -20.68 40.15 -8.22
C TYR A 643 -21.00 40.05 -9.72
N TRP A 644 -20.71 38.91 -10.36
CA TRP A 644 -20.89 38.76 -11.80
C TRP A 644 -22.37 38.73 -12.22
N THR A 645 -23.26 38.14 -11.42
CA THR A 645 -24.71 38.17 -11.70
C THR A 645 -25.28 39.59 -11.61
N ASN A 646 -24.79 40.42 -10.68
CA ASN A 646 -25.15 41.84 -10.59
C ASN A 646 -24.63 42.66 -11.78
N GLN A 647 -23.40 42.41 -12.26
CA GLN A 647 -22.89 43.07 -13.47
C GLN A 647 -23.75 42.75 -14.70
N LEU A 648 -24.12 41.47 -14.88
CA LEU A 648 -25.01 41.03 -15.97
C LEU A 648 -26.43 41.62 -15.84
N ALA A 649 -26.96 41.71 -14.62
CA ALA A 649 -28.27 42.31 -14.36
C ALA A 649 -28.28 43.83 -14.61
N ALA A 650 -27.15 44.50 -14.38
CA ALA A 650 -26.95 45.92 -14.67
C ALA A 650 -26.63 46.22 -16.15
N GLY A 651 -26.67 45.20 -17.02
CA GLY A 651 -26.57 45.36 -18.48
C GLY A 651 -25.19 45.11 -19.08
N LEU A 652 -24.18 44.66 -18.31
CA LEU A 652 -22.89 44.26 -18.88
C LEU A 652 -23.10 43.03 -19.79
N PRO A 653 -22.65 43.03 -21.07
CA PRO A 653 -22.87 41.89 -21.94
C PRO A 653 -22.15 40.63 -21.47
N ARG A 654 -22.76 39.48 -21.73
CA ARG A 654 -22.20 38.15 -21.42
C ARG A 654 -20.79 37.95 -21.99
N SER A 655 -20.55 38.37 -23.23
CA SER A 655 -19.24 38.36 -23.87
C SER A 655 -18.18 39.15 -23.08
N VAL A 656 -18.53 40.32 -22.55
CA VAL A 656 -17.61 41.17 -21.76
C VAL A 656 -17.28 40.54 -20.40
N VAL A 657 -18.26 39.88 -19.78
CA VAL A 657 -18.01 39.03 -18.60
C VAL A 657 -17.07 37.89 -18.96
N LEU A 658 -17.33 37.13 -20.04
CA LEU A 658 -16.44 36.05 -20.52
C LEU A 658 -15.00 36.55 -20.73
N PHE A 659 -14.80 37.74 -21.30
CA PHE A 659 -13.47 38.34 -21.50
C PHE A 659 -12.74 38.56 -20.16
N SER A 660 -13.46 38.92 -19.09
CA SER A 660 -12.86 39.06 -17.75
C SER A 660 -12.28 37.75 -17.22
N PHE A 661 -12.82 36.60 -17.61
CA PHE A 661 -12.32 35.28 -17.21
C PHE A 661 -11.18 34.80 -18.12
N VAL A 662 -11.35 34.87 -19.44
CA VAL A 662 -10.33 34.35 -20.38
C VAL A 662 -9.04 35.18 -20.39
N PHE A 663 -9.05 36.41 -19.90
CA PHE A 663 -7.83 37.20 -19.66
C PHE A 663 -7.46 37.34 -18.17
N SER A 664 -8.10 36.56 -17.29
CA SER A 664 -7.75 36.58 -15.88
C SER A 664 -6.34 36.02 -15.64
N PRO A 665 -5.60 36.51 -14.62
CA PRO A 665 -4.36 35.88 -14.17
C PRO A 665 -4.55 34.42 -13.74
N GLU A 666 -5.72 34.04 -13.23
CA GLU A 666 -6.07 32.67 -12.86
C GLU A 666 -6.07 31.75 -14.09
N PHE A 667 -6.72 32.15 -15.18
CA PHE A 667 -6.71 31.39 -16.44
C PHE A 667 -5.31 31.34 -17.08
N ALA A 668 -4.57 32.46 -17.06
CA ALA A 668 -3.19 32.48 -17.56
C ALA A 668 -2.29 31.50 -16.78
N THR A 669 -2.39 31.48 -15.46
CA THR A 669 -1.65 30.55 -14.59
C THR A 669 -2.04 29.09 -14.84
N TYR A 670 -3.34 28.83 -15.00
CA TYR A 670 -3.85 27.49 -15.32
C TYR A 670 -3.32 26.97 -16.65
N MET A 671 -3.39 27.78 -17.72
CA MET A 671 -2.86 27.40 -19.04
C MET A 671 -1.34 27.23 -19.02
N GLN A 672 -0.62 28.07 -18.27
CA GLN A 672 0.83 27.94 -18.09
C GLN A 672 1.21 26.62 -17.38
N GLY A 673 0.39 26.14 -16.44
CA GLY A 673 0.58 24.84 -15.80
C GLY A 673 0.39 23.64 -16.74
N LEU A 674 -0.38 23.78 -17.81
CA LEU A 674 -0.67 22.72 -18.78
C LEU A 674 0.28 22.71 -19.99
N TYR A 675 0.68 23.88 -20.49
CA TYR A 675 1.43 24.04 -21.74
C TYR A 675 2.77 24.79 -21.59
N GLY A 676 3.14 25.20 -20.38
CA GLY A 676 4.31 26.02 -20.12
C GLY A 676 4.11 27.50 -20.43
N ALA A 677 5.18 28.28 -20.35
CA ALA A 677 5.12 29.71 -20.62
C ALA A 677 4.94 29.98 -22.12
N ALA A 678 3.90 30.74 -22.48
CA ALA A 678 3.65 31.15 -23.86
C ALA A 678 4.74 32.13 -24.34
N ASN A 679 5.65 31.65 -25.19
CA ASN A 679 6.76 32.43 -25.76
C ASN A 679 6.39 33.09 -27.11
N ALA A 680 5.10 33.27 -27.39
CA ALA A 680 4.62 33.91 -28.62
C ALA A 680 5.09 35.37 -28.70
N ARG A 681 5.68 35.78 -29.84
CA ARG A 681 6.12 37.16 -30.06
C ARG A 681 4.95 38.14 -30.02
N ALA A 682 5.23 39.40 -29.71
CA ALA A 682 4.22 40.42 -29.46
C ALA A 682 3.43 40.75 -30.74
N GLU A 683 4.04 40.72 -31.92
CA GLU A 683 3.31 40.87 -33.19
C GLU A 683 2.38 39.69 -33.49
N ILE A 684 2.78 38.46 -33.14
CA ILE A 684 1.95 37.25 -33.27
C ILE A 684 0.67 37.41 -32.42
N ASN A 685 0.83 37.84 -31.16
CA ASN A 685 -0.31 38.17 -30.29
C ASN A 685 -1.18 39.27 -30.91
N ALA A 686 -0.59 40.34 -31.46
CA ALA A 686 -1.35 41.43 -32.07
C ALA A 686 -2.21 40.99 -33.26
N VAL A 687 -1.68 40.16 -34.16
CA VAL A 687 -2.44 39.59 -35.27
C VAL A 687 -3.60 38.73 -34.75
N VAL A 688 -3.33 37.79 -33.86
CA VAL A 688 -4.36 36.87 -33.33
C VAL A 688 -5.43 37.63 -32.54
N ASP A 689 -5.04 38.62 -31.73
CA ASP A 689 -5.96 39.48 -30.98
C ASP A 689 -6.93 40.22 -31.93
N PHE A 690 -6.47 40.71 -33.10
CA PHE A 690 -7.35 41.35 -34.08
C PHE A 690 -8.29 40.38 -34.80
N TYR A 691 -7.83 39.18 -35.19
CA TYR A 691 -8.71 38.14 -35.74
C TYR A 691 -9.78 37.72 -34.72
N ARG A 692 -9.38 37.56 -33.45
CA ARG A 692 -10.28 37.17 -32.36
C ARG A 692 -11.30 38.27 -32.05
N GLY A 693 -10.88 39.54 -31.98
CA GLY A 693 -11.79 40.66 -31.75
C GLY A 693 -12.75 40.92 -32.91
N PHE A 694 -12.23 41.12 -34.12
CA PHE A 694 -13.06 41.45 -35.28
C PHE A 694 -13.82 40.25 -35.85
N PHE A 695 -13.28 39.03 -35.83
CA PHE A 695 -13.92 37.88 -36.50
C PHE A 695 -14.37 36.76 -35.56
N ASN A 696 -14.08 36.84 -34.25
CA ASN A 696 -14.37 35.78 -33.26
C ASN A 696 -13.79 34.41 -33.64
N ARG A 697 -12.70 34.39 -34.42
CA ARG A 697 -12.01 33.19 -34.88
C ARG A 697 -10.50 33.39 -34.84
N LEU A 698 -9.76 32.30 -35.03
CA LEU A 698 -8.32 32.33 -35.26
C LEU A 698 -8.02 32.67 -36.73
N PRO A 699 -6.83 33.23 -37.03
CA PRO A 699 -6.36 33.37 -38.40
C PRO A 699 -6.07 32.00 -39.01
N ASP A 700 -6.51 31.77 -40.25
CA ASP A 700 -5.94 30.73 -41.09
C ASP A 700 -4.44 30.99 -41.35
N SER A 701 -3.69 29.97 -41.76
CA SER A 701 -2.22 30.07 -41.85
C SER A 701 -1.74 31.08 -42.91
N ALA A 702 -2.53 31.35 -43.95
CA ALA A 702 -2.19 32.33 -44.99
C ALA A 702 -2.40 33.77 -44.50
N GLY A 703 -3.56 34.04 -43.89
CA GLY A 703 -3.87 35.32 -43.26
C GLY A 703 -2.91 35.64 -42.11
N PHE A 704 -2.60 34.65 -41.27
CA PHE A 704 -1.58 34.78 -40.22
C PHE A 704 -0.24 35.24 -40.80
N SER A 705 0.30 34.48 -41.75
CA SER A 705 1.61 34.73 -42.36
C SER A 705 1.68 36.09 -43.05
N TYR A 706 0.60 36.50 -43.74
CA TYR A 706 0.53 37.80 -44.40
C TYR A 706 0.67 38.96 -43.39
N TRP A 707 -0.04 38.90 -42.26
CA TRP A 707 -0.01 39.97 -41.27
C TRP A 707 1.24 39.93 -40.38
N SER A 708 1.72 38.75 -39.98
CA SER A 708 2.96 38.64 -39.19
C SER A 708 4.16 39.16 -39.98
N ASN A 709 4.28 38.80 -41.27
CA ASN A 709 5.37 39.28 -42.12
C ASN A 709 5.33 40.80 -42.31
N ARG A 710 4.13 41.42 -42.35
CA ARG A 710 4.00 42.88 -42.40
C ARG A 710 4.45 43.56 -41.10
N PHE A 711 4.09 43.01 -39.94
CA PHE A 711 4.60 43.53 -38.66
C PHE A 711 6.11 43.37 -38.52
N GLN A 712 6.68 42.26 -38.98
CA GLN A 712 8.13 42.03 -39.02
C GLN A 712 8.82 43.06 -39.93
N ALA A 713 8.33 43.24 -41.16
CA ALA A 713 8.83 44.26 -42.08
C ALA A 713 8.75 45.68 -41.48
N ALA A 714 7.72 45.98 -40.69
CA ALA A 714 7.58 47.24 -39.98
C ALA A 714 8.55 47.37 -38.78
N GLN A 715 8.79 46.30 -38.02
CA GLN A 715 9.81 46.24 -36.95
C GLN A 715 11.21 46.54 -37.49
N CYS A 716 11.52 46.10 -38.71
CA CYS A 716 12.79 46.39 -39.39
C CYS A 716 12.90 47.83 -39.96
N GLN A 717 11.83 48.61 -39.93
CA GLN A 717 11.82 50.00 -40.42
C GLN A 717 11.89 51.02 -39.28
N SER A 718 10.89 51.06 -38.40
CA SER A 718 10.84 52.00 -37.26
C SER A 718 9.68 51.72 -36.30
N ALA A 719 9.77 52.27 -35.09
CA ALA A 719 8.65 52.32 -34.15
C ALA A 719 7.37 52.95 -34.74
N ALA A 720 7.52 53.97 -35.61
CA ALA A 720 6.39 54.61 -36.28
C ALA A 720 5.73 53.68 -37.31
N ALA A 721 6.52 52.87 -38.03
CA ALA A 721 6.00 51.87 -38.96
C ALA A 721 5.20 50.78 -38.24
N VAL A 722 5.65 50.30 -37.07
CA VAL A 722 4.90 49.32 -36.27
C VAL A 722 3.54 49.87 -35.81
N SER A 723 3.51 51.12 -35.32
CA SER A 723 2.26 51.81 -34.97
C SER A 723 1.34 52.02 -36.18
N ALA A 724 1.90 52.35 -37.34
CA ALA A 724 1.15 52.48 -38.59
C ALA A 724 0.58 51.13 -39.06
N GLU A 725 1.28 50.01 -38.84
CA GLU A 725 0.78 48.69 -39.18
C GLU A 725 -0.38 48.26 -38.27
N ALA A 726 -0.33 48.57 -36.96
CA ALA A 726 -1.44 48.35 -36.03
C ALA A 726 -2.71 49.15 -36.41
N GLU A 727 -2.55 50.39 -36.87
CA GLU A 727 -3.65 51.18 -37.46
C GLU A 727 -4.13 50.56 -38.79
N SER A 728 -3.21 50.10 -39.64
CA SER A 728 -3.48 49.50 -40.95
C SER A 728 -4.33 48.23 -40.86
N ILE A 729 -3.92 47.23 -40.05
CA ILE A 729 -4.67 45.98 -39.90
C ILE A 729 -6.05 46.22 -39.28
N SER A 730 -6.12 47.00 -38.20
CA SER A 730 -7.38 47.22 -37.47
C SER A 730 -8.40 48.02 -38.28
N ARG A 731 -7.96 48.98 -39.10
CA ARG A 731 -8.84 49.69 -40.04
C ARG A 731 -9.32 48.78 -41.17
N GLN A 732 -8.43 47.95 -41.75
CA GLN A 732 -8.81 47.01 -42.81
C GLN A 732 -9.80 45.95 -42.32
N PHE A 733 -9.64 45.45 -41.08
CA PHE A 733 -10.56 44.47 -40.51
C PHE A 733 -11.93 45.11 -40.23
N ALA A 734 -11.96 46.27 -39.58
CA ALA A 734 -13.20 47.01 -39.32
C ALA A 734 -13.97 47.40 -40.60
N ALA A 735 -13.27 47.62 -41.72
CA ALA A 735 -13.87 47.95 -43.02
C ALA A 735 -14.12 46.72 -43.92
N SER A 736 -13.80 45.50 -43.46
CA SER A 736 -13.92 44.29 -44.28
C SER A 736 -15.37 43.82 -44.48
N ALA A 737 -15.61 43.16 -45.62
CA ALA A 737 -16.87 42.48 -45.87
C ALA A 737 -17.20 41.44 -44.78
N GLU A 738 -16.20 40.67 -44.33
CA GLU A 738 -16.32 39.70 -43.23
C GLU A 738 -16.82 40.37 -41.94
N TYR A 739 -16.30 41.54 -41.58
CA TYR A 739 -16.78 42.25 -40.38
C TYR A 739 -18.19 42.80 -40.55
N SER A 740 -18.48 43.43 -41.69
CA SER A 740 -19.82 43.98 -41.98
C SER A 740 -20.91 42.90 -41.94
N GLY A 741 -20.61 41.69 -42.42
CA GLY A 741 -21.52 40.54 -42.41
C GLY A 741 -21.91 40.06 -41.00
N ARG A 742 -21.17 40.44 -39.95
CA ARG A 742 -21.51 40.11 -38.55
C ARG A 742 -22.62 41.00 -37.96
N ASN A 743 -23.10 42.03 -38.67
CA ASN A 743 -24.22 42.90 -38.26
C ASN A 743 -24.15 43.38 -36.80
N ARG A 744 -22.99 43.88 -36.36
CA ARG A 744 -22.74 44.26 -34.96
C ARG A 744 -23.60 45.46 -34.53
N SER A 745 -24.08 45.46 -33.29
CA SER A 745 -24.60 46.67 -32.62
C SER A 745 -23.46 47.57 -32.07
N SER A 746 -23.79 48.75 -31.53
CA SER A 746 -22.81 49.57 -30.80
C SER A 746 -22.20 48.84 -29.59
N SER A 747 -23.00 48.04 -28.88
CA SER A 747 -22.55 47.25 -27.72
C SER A 747 -21.60 46.14 -28.15
N ASP A 748 -21.97 45.42 -29.20
CA ASP A 748 -21.15 44.41 -29.85
C ASP A 748 -19.81 44.96 -30.35
N TYR A 749 -19.82 46.15 -30.98
CA TYR A 749 -18.60 46.79 -31.48
C TYR A 749 -17.64 47.12 -30.35
N VAL A 750 -18.13 47.74 -29.27
CA VAL A 750 -17.32 48.05 -28.09
C VAL A 750 -16.77 46.76 -27.45
N ALA A 751 -17.56 45.69 -27.39
CA ALA A 751 -17.11 44.39 -26.89
C ALA A 751 -15.98 43.80 -27.77
N ASP A 752 -16.11 43.84 -29.10
CA ASP A 752 -15.07 43.40 -30.04
C ASP A 752 -13.76 44.21 -29.86
N LEU A 753 -13.86 45.52 -29.59
CA LEU A 753 -12.69 46.38 -29.30
C LEU A 753 -12.01 46.02 -27.97
N TYR A 754 -12.77 45.80 -26.88
CA TYR A 754 -12.20 45.29 -25.62
C TYR A 754 -11.49 43.95 -25.84
N TYR A 755 -12.07 43.07 -26.67
CA TYR A 755 -11.52 41.75 -26.95
C TYR A 755 -10.20 41.81 -27.74
N GLY A 756 -10.12 42.63 -28.80
CA GLY A 756 -8.94 42.68 -29.68
C GLY A 756 -7.86 43.70 -29.30
N PHE A 757 -8.23 44.82 -28.68
CA PHE A 757 -7.27 45.86 -28.31
C PHE A 757 -6.79 45.72 -26.87
N LEU A 758 -7.67 45.41 -25.92
CA LEU A 758 -7.32 45.52 -24.50
C LEU A 758 -7.06 44.18 -23.81
N ARG A 759 -7.41 43.04 -24.43
CA ARG A 759 -7.26 41.70 -23.82
C ARG A 759 -7.85 41.67 -22.40
N ARG A 760 -9.08 42.17 -22.23
CA ARG A 760 -9.83 42.15 -20.95
C ARG A 760 -11.31 42.41 -21.14
N GLY A 761 -12.11 42.14 -20.12
CA GLY A 761 -13.43 42.75 -19.99
C GLY A 761 -13.34 44.24 -19.67
N GLY A 762 -14.30 45.01 -20.17
CA GLY A 762 -14.58 46.35 -19.67
C GLY A 762 -15.38 46.29 -18.37
N ASP A 763 -15.13 47.20 -17.45
CA ASP A 763 -16.04 47.47 -16.35
C ASP A 763 -17.34 48.12 -16.89
N LEU A 764 -18.43 48.02 -16.14
CA LEU A 764 -19.74 48.51 -16.57
C LEU A 764 -19.76 50.00 -16.92
N ALA A 765 -19.04 50.85 -16.19
CA ALA A 765 -19.04 52.29 -16.41
C ALA A 765 -18.27 52.65 -17.69
N GLY A 766 -17.04 52.13 -17.84
CA GLY A 766 -16.22 52.30 -19.03
C GLY A 766 -16.87 51.72 -20.29
N PHE A 767 -17.51 50.55 -20.18
CA PHE A 767 -18.24 49.94 -21.29
C PHE A 767 -19.45 50.79 -21.72
N ASN A 768 -20.31 51.19 -20.77
CA ASN A 768 -21.49 52.00 -21.06
C ASN A 768 -21.14 53.39 -21.60
N TYR A 769 -20.01 53.97 -21.17
CA TYR A 769 -19.51 55.23 -21.73
C TYR A 769 -19.29 55.14 -23.25
N TRP A 770 -18.53 54.14 -23.72
CA TRP A 770 -18.25 53.97 -25.14
C TRP A 770 -19.49 53.63 -25.96
N VAL A 771 -20.38 52.79 -25.43
CA VAL A 771 -21.68 52.49 -26.07
C VAL A 771 -22.54 53.75 -26.19
N SER A 772 -22.52 54.63 -25.18
CA SER A 772 -23.20 55.93 -25.22
C SER A 772 -22.64 56.86 -26.29
N GLN A 773 -21.32 56.94 -26.46
CA GLN A 773 -20.69 57.76 -27.52
C GLN A 773 -21.18 57.36 -28.92
N LEU A 774 -21.35 56.07 -29.18
CA LEU A 774 -21.85 55.55 -30.45
C LEU A 774 -23.37 55.74 -30.62
N ASN A 775 -24.16 55.42 -29.59
CA ASN A 775 -25.62 55.53 -29.64
C ASN A 775 -26.11 56.99 -29.77
N THR A 776 -25.41 57.94 -29.14
CA THR A 776 -25.67 59.39 -29.27
C THR A 776 -25.08 59.99 -30.55
N LYS A 777 -24.29 59.22 -31.32
CA LYS A 777 -23.50 59.67 -32.48
C LYS A 777 -22.48 60.77 -32.15
N ALA A 778 -22.12 60.93 -30.87
CA ALA A 778 -21.05 61.84 -30.44
C ALA A 778 -19.68 61.41 -30.97
N GLN A 779 -19.47 60.11 -31.20
CA GLN A 779 -18.35 59.58 -31.98
C GLN A 779 -18.82 58.57 -33.02
N THR A 780 -18.11 58.53 -34.15
CA THR A 780 -18.21 57.45 -35.13
C THR A 780 -17.46 56.20 -34.65
N TRP A 781 -17.76 55.06 -35.28
CA TRP A 781 -17.11 53.79 -34.99
C TRP A 781 -15.59 53.87 -35.17
N ASP A 782 -15.11 54.53 -36.24
CA ASP A 782 -13.67 54.71 -36.49
C ASP A 782 -13.00 55.63 -35.43
N GLN A 783 -13.70 56.65 -34.92
CA GLN A 783 -13.17 57.50 -33.83
C GLN A 783 -13.03 56.71 -32.52
N VAL A 784 -13.99 55.83 -32.19
CA VAL A 784 -13.87 54.95 -31.02
C VAL A 784 -12.74 53.93 -31.22
N ARG A 785 -12.62 53.31 -32.41
CA ARG A 785 -11.49 52.41 -32.75
C ARG A 785 -10.13 53.09 -32.56
N ARG A 786 -9.97 54.32 -33.06
CA ARG A 786 -8.74 55.11 -32.89
C ARG A 786 -8.49 55.46 -31.41
N SER A 787 -9.54 55.72 -30.63
CA SER A 787 -9.41 55.96 -29.18
C SER A 787 -8.89 54.72 -28.44
N PHE A 788 -9.35 53.52 -28.80
CA PHE A 788 -8.81 52.25 -28.28
C PHE A 788 -7.36 52.02 -28.74
N LEU A 789 -7.03 52.30 -30.00
CA LEU A 789 -5.66 52.22 -30.52
C LEU A 789 -4.70 53.19 -29.80
N GLN A 790 -5.16 54.40 -29.47
CA GLN A 790 -4.39 55.43 -28.78
C GLN A 790 -4.34 55.25 -27.26
N SER A 791 -5.09 54.29 -26.70
CA SER A 791 -5.12 54.04 -25.26
C SER A 791 -3.74 53.66 -24.70
N PRO A 792 -3.38 54.08 -23.47
CA PRO A 792 -2.11 53.70 -22.84
C PRO A 792 -1.90 52.18 -22.75
N GLU A 793 -2.99 51.42 -22.59
CA GLU A 793 -3.01 49.96 -22.58
C GLU A 793 -2.57 49.37 -23.95
N PHE A 794 -3.21 49.77 -25.05
CA PHE A 794 -2.83 49.30 -26.38
C PHE A 794 -1.43 49.79 -26.77
N GLN A 795 -1.09 51.04 -26.45
CA GLN A 795 0.26 51.59 -26.68
C GLN A 795 1.34 50.87 -25.83
N SER A 796 0.98 50.22 -24.72
CA SER A 796 1.88 49.30 -24.01
C SER A 796 2.17 48.05 -24.84
N ARG A 797 1.15 47.44 -25.43
CA ARG A 797 1.28 46.27 -26.33
C ARG A 797 2.09 46.60 -27.58
N VAL A 798 1.85 47.75 -28.23
CA VAL A 798 2.65 48.20 -29.38
C VAL A 798 4.12 48.38 -29.01
N ARG A 799 4.42 48.93 -27.83
CA ARG A 799 5.81 49.01 -27.33
C ARG A 799 6.46 47.64 -27.12
N GLN A 800 5.71 46.60 -26.73
CA GLN A 800 6.24 45.23 -26.66
C GLN A 800 6.66 44.72 -28.04
N ILE A 801 5.89 45.02 -29.10
CA ILE A 801 6.25 44.69 -30.49
C ILE A 801 7.54 45.40 -30.88
N ILE A 802 7.64 46.71 -30.63
CA ILE A 802 8.82 47.51 -30.95
C ILE A 802 10.07 46.99 -30.23
N ASN A 803 9.94 46.68 -28.93
CA ASN A 803 11.06 46.23 -28.09
C ASN A 803 11.59 44.83 -28.46
N GLN A 804 10.81 43.99 -29.13
CA GLN A 804 11.24 42.66 -29.58
C GLN A 804 12.05 42.68 -30.90
N GLY A 805 12.16 43.85 -31.55
CA GLY A 805 13.04 44.08 -32.69
C GLY A 805 12.69 43.31 -33.97
N CYS A 806 13.44 43.62 -35.03
CA CYS A 806 13.42 42.89 -36.29
C CYS A 806 13.93 41.44 -36.10
N LEU A 807 13.32 40.49 -36.80
CA LEU A 807 13.89 39.15 -37.00
C LEU A 807 14.72 39.18 -38.30
N ASN A 808 15.96 38.69 -38.22
CA ASN A 808 16.85 38.51 -39.38
C ASN A 808 16.57 37.18 -40.10
#